data_AF-A0A1V6Z5R7-F1
#
_entry.id   AF-A0A1V6Z5R7-F1
#
_cell.length_a   1.000
_cell.length_b   1.000
_cell.length_c   1.000
_cell.angle_alpha   90.00
_cell.angle_beta   90.00
_cell.angle_gamma   90.00
#
_symmetry.space_group_name_H-M   'P 1'
#
loop_
_entity.id
_entity.type
_entity.pdbx_description
1 polymer ?
#
loop_
_entity_poly.entity_id
_entity_poly.type
_entity_poly.pdbx_seq_one_letter_code
_entity_poly.pdbx_strand_id
1 'polypeptide(L)'
;MTGSLKLYIFGDETGDFAESLQRLCERRKEVLSHHFLEELNKVLRDEVRRQLRDVFPQSDPRDHSDLRVPIGNCHQLSASSVATSQDTLQLISNALTTVRVAFRIGVKVNGAAQRLSKDGDAAAAQSWTTLIMKAQKEEAIAALAQSSESKGIPKANQAYINADSKDVVSISGPPETNASLLQHSEYLQKFRTVSLDIFAPFHAQHLYRDVDVAEVLQPFSDKDEKRKLFIPVISGAGTQYSPDLDGDTLMADVVRDMLIRPLSFENVMNTVTETTTESPHKDCQIFSKENLHKEKPDYEPLNGSQKIAIVGMAGRFPNSDDLESFWCTLQQELDLHRRVHPYRFDIDAHYDPTGKKLNSSHTQYGCFIERPGLFDPPFFNISPREAYQTDPMGRLALVTAYEALEMSGSVPNRTPSSMLNRIGTFYGQTSDDWRTLNAAEKIDMYYIPGTNRAFATGRINYHFKFTGPSYDIDTACSSSFAAIQLACTSLLTKECDTTLAGGLNVMTSPDLFAGLSCANFLSITRSCKTFGDGADGFCRGDVVGTVVLKRLEDADNDQILAVVLGTATNHSSEAVSITRPHGPAQESLYRKILNQTGVDPVDVSYVEMHGTGTQAGGGTEMKSITNVFALRDQGRRQPDQLIHLGALKSNIGHGEASAGVVSLIKTVIMMQKSAITAHVGIKTTMNKRSLMT
;
A
#
# COMPACT_ATOMS: atom_id res chain seq x y z
N MET A 1 10.48 44.24 -26.18
CA MET A 1 10.27 43.01 -25.39
C MET A 1 8.91 42.44 -25.77
N THR A 2 8.87 41.48 -26.69
CA THR A 2 7.64 40.76 -27.07
C THR A 2 7.33 39.76 -25.96
N GLY A 3 6.62 40.19 -24.92
CA GLY A 3 6.16 39.28 -23.87
C GLY A 3 4.96 38.47 -24.37
N SER A 4 4.86 37.21 -23.94
CA SER A 4 3.69 36.34 -24.15
C SER A 4 2.76 36.41 -22.94
N LEU A 5 1.45 36.50 -23.16
CA LEU A 5 0.46 36.36 -22.09
C LEU A 5 0.11 34.88 -21.92
N LYS A 6 0.21 34.36 -20.68
CA LYS A 6 -0.15 32.98 -20.34
C LYS A 6 -1.45 32.97 -19.55
N LEU A 7 -2.43 32.21 -20.05
CA LEU A 7 -3.70 31.98 -19.38
C LEU A 7 -3.66 30.60 -18.71
N TYR A 8 -3.88 30.57 -17.40
CA TYR A 8 -4.00 29.33 -16.61
C TYR A 8 -5.48 29.02 -16.40
N ILE A 9 -5.93 27.88 -16.91
CA ILE A 9 -7.34 27.46 -16.88
C ILE A 9 -7.44 26.20 -16.02
N PHE A 10 -8.33 26.22 -15.03
CA PHE A 10 -8.63 25.09 -14.14
C PHE A 10 -9.99 24.50 -14.55
N GLY A 11 -10.18 23.17 -14.46
CA GLY A 11 -11.39 22.43 -14.86
C GLY A 11 -12.30 21.99 -13.69
N ASP A 12 -13.47 21.40 -14.00
CA ASP A 12 -14.53 20.96 -13.04
C ASP A 12 -14.38 19.51 -12.66
N GLU A 13 -15.28 19.05 -11.79
CA GLU A 13 -15.69 17.65 -11.63
C GLU A 13 -15.92 16.89 -12.95
N THR A 14 -16.13 17.55 -14.10
CA THR A 14 -16.23 16.85 -15.40
C THR A 14 -14.89 16.29 -15.89
N GLY A 15 -13.77 16.71 -15.31
CA GLY A 15 -12.44 16.19 -15.62
C GLY A 15 -12.10 14.92 -14.83
N ASP A 16 -11.51 13.92 -15.50
CA ASP A 16 -10.88 12.79 -14.80
C ASP A 16 -9.50 13.20 -14.24
N PHE A 17 -9.41 13.20 -12.92
CA PHE A 17 -8.19 13.53 -12.16
C PHE A 17 -7.56 12.33 -11.45
N ALA A 18 -8.09 11.12 -11.60
CA ALA A 18 -7.57 9.94 -10.90
C ALA A 18 -6.08 9.71 -11.22
N GLU A 19 -5.73 9.77 -12.51
CA GLU A 19 -4.35 9.64 -12.97
C GLU A 19 -3.45 10.79 -12.47
N SER A 20 -3.95 12.04 -12.48
CA SER A 20 -3.20 13.19 -11.99
C SER A 20 -2.92 13.11 -10.48
N LEU A 21 -3.91 12.64 -9.70
CA LEU A 21 -3.77 12.44 -8.26
C LEU A 21 -2.79 11.30 -7.95
N GLN A 22 -2.87 10.22 -8.73
CA GLN A 22 -1.93 9.11 -8.62
C GLN A 22 -0.50 9.58 -8.89
N ARG A 23 -0.28 10.34 -9.97
CA ARG A 23 1.03 10.95 -10.28
C ARG A 23 1.53 11.87 -9.17
N LEU A 24 0.66 12.66 -8.55
CA LEU A 24 1.04 13.50 -7.40
C LEU A 24 1.44 12.64 -6.19
N CYS A 25 0.71 11.55 -5.92
CA CYS A 25 1.05 10.60 -4.86
C CYS A 25 2.37 9.87 -5.12
N GLU A 26 2.72 9.63 -6.39
CA GLU A 26 4.00 9.05 -6.80
C GLU A 26 5.16 10.05 -6.66
N ARG A 27 4.90 11.36 -6.76
CA ARG A 27 5.88 12.45 -6.52
C ARG A 27 6.18 12.73 -5.04
N ARG A 28 5.87 11.82 -4.12
CA ARG A 28 6.26 11.89 -2.69
C ARG A 28 7.77 12.08 -2.43
N LYS A 29 8.61 12.00 -3.46
CA LYS A 29 10.06 12.25 -3.40
C LYS A 29 10.41 13.75 -3.41
N GLU A 30 9.54 14.60 -3.98
CA GLU A 30 9.73 16.06 -3.93
C GLU A 30 9.35 16.57 -2.54
N VAL A 31 10.26 17.25 -1.85
CA VAL A 31 10.06 17.73 -0.45
C VAL A 31 8.75 18.51 -0.31
N LEU A 32 8.43 19.36 -1.31
CA LEU A 32 7.22 20.17 -1.32
C LEU A 32 5.95 19.34 -1.56
N SER A 33 5.97 18.37 -2.48
CA SER A 33 4.84 17.48 -2.74
C SER A 33 4.57 16.55 -1.56
N HIS A 34 5.62 16.00 -0.93
CA HIS A 34 5.48 15.20 0.28
C HIS A 34 4.85 15.99 1.41
N HIS A 35 5.40 17.17 1.71
CA HIS A 35 4.89 18.05 2.75
C HIS A 35 3.44 18.44 2.50
N PHE A 36 3.10 18.81 1.25
CA PHE A 36 1.73 19.10 0.87
C PHE A 36 0.79 17.91 1.10
N LEU A 37 1.16 16.69 0.68
CA LEU A 37 0.33 15.50 0.85
C LEU A 37 0.14 15.11 2.32
N GLU A 38 1.16 15.27 3.17
CA GLU A 38 1.03 15.02 4.61
C GLU A 38 0.07 16.01 5.29
N GLU A 39 0.24 17.30 5.03
CA GLU A 39 -0.62 18.34 5.60
C GLU A 39 -2.04 18.26 5.02
N LEU A 40 -2.19 17.93 3.74
CA LEU A 40 -3.50 17.69 3.10
C LEU A 40 -4.27 16.59 3.82
N ASN A 41 -3.60 15.47 4.13
CA ASN A 41 -4.19 14.36 4.87
C ASN A 41 -4.61 14.77 6.29
N LYS A 42 -3.87 15.68 6.93
CA LYS A 42 -4.22 16.20 8.25
C LYS A 42 -5.46 17.09 8.18
N VAL A 43 -5.49 18.04 7.24
CA VAL A 43 -6.62 18.95 7.02
C VAL A 43 -7.91 18.19 6.72
N LEU A 44 -7.86 17.21 5.81
CA LEU A 44 -9.04 16.40 5.46
C LEU A 44 -9.54 15.59 6.66
N ARG A 45 -8.64 14.97 7.45
CA ARG A 45 -9.02 14.23 8.66
C ARG A 45 -9.69 15.12 9.70
N ASP A 46 -9.18 16.34 9.88
CA ASP A 46 -9.76 17.29 10.82
C ASP A 46 -11.15 17.76 10.37
N GLU A 47 -11.36 17.98 9.07
CA GLU A 47 -12.68 18.34 8.54
C GLU A 47 -13.69 17.19 8.60
N VAL A 48 -13.28 15.95 8.29
CA VAL A 48 -14.14 14.77 8.46
C VAL A 48 -14.60 14.63 9.92
N ARG A 49 -13.71 14.81 10.89
CA ARG A 49 -14.04 14.75 12.33
C ARG A 49 -15.02 15.84 12.79
N ARG A 50 -15.07 16.97 12.10
CA ARG A 50 -15.97 18.09 12.42
C ARG A 50 -17.41 17.86 11.93
N GLN A 51 -17.63 16.94 10.99
CA GLN A 51 -18.96 16.69 10.46
C GLN A 51 -19.82 15.83 11.40
N LEU A 52 -21.14 16.06 11.37
CA LEU A 52 -22.11 15.24 12.10
C LEU A 52 -22.05 13.79 11.60
N ARG A 53 -22.16 12.82 12.52
CA ARG A 53 -22.01 11.38 12.24
C ARG A 53 -22.98 10.85 11.17
N ASP A 54 -24.08 11.55 10.93
CA ASP A 54 -25.14 11.14 10.00
C ASP A 54 -24.83 11.49 8.53
N VAL A 55 -23.80 12.31 8.26
CA VAL A 55 -23.40 12.72 6.89
C VAL A 55 -22.44 11.71 6.24
N PHE A 56 -21.69 10.95 7.04
CA PHE A 56 -20.77 9.93 6.58
C PHE A 56 -20.99 8.63 7.36
N PRO A 57 -21.78 7.67 6.84
CA PRO A 57 -21.81 6.33 7.42
C PRO A 57 -20.43 5.68 7.27
N GLN A 58 -19.73 5.51 8.39
CA GLN A 58 -18.42 4.85 8.59
C GLN A 58 -17.60 4.53 7.32
N SER A 59 -16.85 5.51 6.82
CA SER A 59 -15.58 5.21 6.14
C SER A 59 -14.48 5.09 7.22
N ASP A 60 -13.68 4.01 7.21
CA ASP A 60 -12.53 3.90 8.11
C ASP A 60 -11.56 5.05 7.79
N PRO A 61 -11.28 5.98 8.73
CA PRO A 61 -10.37 7.10 8.48
C PRO A 61 -8.92 6.70 8.17
N ARG A 62 -8.61 5.39 8.16
CA ARG A 62 -7.32 4.79 7.82
C ARG A 62 -7.31 4.06 6.48
N ASP A 63 -8.46 3.87 5.84
CA ASP A 63 -8.55 3.28 4.52
C ASP A 63 -8.54 4.36 3.45
N HIS A 64 -7.34 4.64 2.94
CA HIS A 64 -7.12 5.66 1.91
C HIS A 64 -7.54 5.20 0.50
N SER A 65 -8.02 3.96 0.34
CA SER A 65 -8.37 3.41 -0.97
C SER A 65 -9.77 3.78 -1.45
N ASP A 66 -10.65 4.28 -0.58
CA ASP A 66 -12.08 4.47 -0.89
C ASP A 66 -12.69 5.76 -0.30
N LEU A 67 -11.90 6.83 -0.14
CA LEU A 67 -12.42 8.18 0.16
C LEU A 67 -13.17 8.75 -1.07
N ARG A 68 -14.37 8.23 -1.32
CA ARG A 68 -15.36 8.83 -2.24
C ARG A 68 -16.11 9.94 -1.49
N VAL A 69 -15.40 10.99 -1.11
CA VAL A 69 -16.05 12.23 -0.68
C VAL A 69 -16.28 13.06 -1.94
N PRO A 70 -17.52 13.43 -2.29
CA PRO A 70 -17.76 14.32 -3.42
C PRO A 70 -17.11 15.68 -3.10
N ILE A 71 -16.01 15.99 -3.79
CA ILE A 71 -15.32 17.28 -3.70
C ILE A 71 -15.92 18.17 -4.79
N GLY A 72 -16.59 19.24 -4.36
CA GLY A 72 -17.31 20.18 -5.21
C GLY A 72 -16.43 21.14 -6.04
N ASN A 73 -16.78 21.35 -7.32
CA ASN A 73 -16.29 22.30 -8.33
C ASN A 73 -15.07 23.21 -7.97
N CYS A 74 -13.85 22.69 -8.06
CA CYS A 74 -12.61 23.33 -7.58
C CYS A 74 -12.00 24.46 -8.45
N HIS A 75 -12.50 24.76 -9.65
CA HIS A 75 -11.78 25.63 -10.60
C HIS A 75 -11.42 27.01 -10.06
N GLN A 76 -12.41 27.68 -9.47
CA GLN A 76 -12.26 29.05 -8.98
C GLN A 76 -11.51 29.10 -7.64
N LEU A 77 -11.64 28.03 -6.87
CA LEU A 77 -10.92 27.81 -5.62
C LEU A 77 -9.40 27.70 -5.88
N SER A 78 -9.01 26.88 -6.87
CA SER A 78 -7.62 26.72 -7.29
C SER A 78 -7.05 28.02 -7.87
N ALA A 79 -7.81 28.73 -8.71
CA ALA A 79 -7.42 30.02 -9.25
C ALA A 79 -7.20 31.08 -8.15
N SER A 80 -8.08 31.13 -7.14
CA SER A 80 -7.94 32.02 -5.99
C SER A 80 -6.67 31.71 -5.17
N SER A 81 -6.38 30.42 -4.93
CA SER A 81 -5.16 30.00 -4.24
C SER A 81 -3.89 30.44 -4.99
N VAL A 82 -3.83 30.22 -6.30
CA VAL A 82 -2.70 30.63 -7.14
C VAL A 82 -2.57 32.15 -7.16
N ALA A 83 -3.67 32.86 -7.37
CA ALA A 83 -3.65 34.30 -7.51
C ALA A 83 -3.32 35.05 -6.22
N THR A 84 -3.50 34.43 -5.05
CA THR A 84 -3.16 34.99 -3.72
C THR A 84 -1.80 34.51 -3.20
N SER A 85 -1.00 33.84 -4.03
CA SER A 85 0.31 33.29 -3.66
C SER A 85 1.44 33.96 -4.42
N GLN A 86 2.45 34.45 -3.70
CA GLN A 86 3.67 35.03 -4.29
C GLN A 86 4.69 33.97 -4.69
N ASP A 87 4.71 32.84 -3.98
CA ASP A 87 5.65 31.75 -4.17
C ASP A 87 4.99 30.38 -3.90
N THR A 88 5.74 29.31 -4.15
CA THR A 88 5.26 27.93 -4.01
C THR A 88 4.97 27.55 -2.55
N LEU A 89 5.65 28.13 -1.56
CA LEU A 89 5.40 27.84 -0.14
C LEU A 89 4.07 28.47 0.31
N GLN A 90 3.82 29.72 -0.10
CA GLN A 90 2.53 30.37 0.14
C GLN A 90 1.40 29.65 -0.60
N LEU A 91 1.67 29.15 -1.81
CA LEU A 91 0.72 28.33 -2.56
C LEU A 91 0.33 27.06 -1.82
N ILE A 92 1.26 26.37 -1.16
CA ILE A 92 0.94 25.18 -0.35
C ILE A 92 -0.04 25.54 0.77
N SER A 93 0.25 26.61 1.54
CA SER A 93 -0.62 27.07 2.62
C SER A 93 -2.01 27.48 2.13
N ASN A 94 -2.06 28.24 1.04
CA ASN A 94 -3.31 28.67 0.42
C ASN A 94 -4.09 27.49 -0.18
N ALA A 95 -3.40 26.51 -0.77
CA ALA A 95 -4.01 25.31 -1.34
C ALA A 95 -4.65 24.43 -0.25
N LEU A 96 -3.99 24.26 0.90
CA LEU A 96 -4.56 23.52 2.04
C LEU A 96 -5.83 24.19 2.57
N THR A 97 -5.82 25.52 2.68
CA THR A 97 -7.01 26.31 3.02
C THR A 97 -8.13 26.11 1.99
N THR A 98 -7.76 26.11 0.72
CA THR A 98 -8.67 25.96 -0.41
C THR A 98 -9.33 24.58 -0.43
N VAL A 99 -8.57 23.51 -0.15
CA VAL A 99 -9.13 22.15 -0.03
C VAL A 99 -10.11 22.05 1.14
N ARG A 100 -9.82 22.71 2.28
CA ARG A 100 -10.76 22.78 3.41
C ARG A 100 -12.11 23.36 2.97
N VAL A 101 -12.09 24.46 2.22
CA VAL A 101 -13.29 25.08 1.65
C VAL A 101 -13.98 24.15 0.66
N ALA A 102 -13.25 23.55 -0.27
CA ALA A 102 -13.80 22.61 -1.25
C ALA A 102 -14.52 21.43 -0.59
N PHE A 103 -13.92 20.85 0.47
CA PHE A 103 -14.53 19.77 1.26
C PHE A 103 -15.85 20.21 1.89
N ARG A 104 -15.89 21.40 2.50
CA ARG A 104 -17.10 21.94 3.14
C ARG A 104 -18.21 22.27 2.15
N ILE A 105 -17.85 22.78 0.97
CA ILE A 105 -18.82 22.94 -0.11
C ILE A 105 -19.40 21.57 -0.48
N GLY A 106 -18.56 20.56 -0.69
CA GLY A 106 -18.97 19.18 -0.96
C GLY A 106 -19.98 18.65 0.07
N VAL A 107 -19.67 18.81 1.36
CA VAL A 107 -20.60 18.45 2.45
C VAL A 107 -21.92 19.21 2.34
N LYS A 108 -21.87 20.52 2.10
CA LYS A 108 -23.04 21.40 2.02
C LYS A 108 -23.97 21.02 0.88
N VAL A 109 -23.42 20.78 -0.31
CA VAL A 109 -24.20 20.41 -1.51
C VAL A 109 -24.69 18.97 -1.42
N ASN A 110 -23.90 18.04 -0.86
CA ASN A 110 -24.31 16.66 -0.64
C ASN A 110 -25.51 16.59 0.34
N GLY A 111 -25.46 17.36 1.43
CA GLY A 111 -26.58 17.46 2.35
C GLY A 111 -27.84 18.07 1.72
N ALA A 112 -27.70 18.93 0.71
CA ALA A 112 -28.84 19.41 -0.08
C ALA A 112 -29.38 18.32 -1.01
N ALA A 113 -28.50 17.58 -1.70
CA ALA A 113 -28.87 16.49 -2.59
C ALA A 113 -29.66 15.39 -1.84
N GLN A 114 -29.16 14.95 -0.68
CA GLN A 114 -29.81 13.95 0.17
C GLN A 114 -31.20 14.40 0.66
N ARG A 115 -31.39 15.69 0.95
CA ARG A 115 -32.69 16.22 1.40
C ARG A 115 -33.73 16.34 0.28
N LEU A 116 -33.27 16.52 -0.96
CA LEU A 116 -34.12 16.88 -2.09
C LEU A 116 -34.47 15.69 -2.99
N SER A 117 -33.70 14.60 -2.96
CA SER A 117 -34.03 13.41 -3.74
C SER A 117 -34.85 12.39 -2.95
N LYS A 118 -35.77 11.73 -3.65
CA LYS A 118 -36.67 10.71 -3.08
C LYS A 118 -35.97 9.45 -2.55
N ASP A 119 -34.79 9.11 -3.06
CA ASP A 119 -34.09 7.85 -2.76
C ASP A 119 -33.00 7.98 -1.67
N GLY A 120 -32.91 9.13 -0.98
CA GLY A 120 -31.94 9.36 0.10
C GLY A 120 -30.49 9.13 -0.37
N ASP A 121 -29.76 8.24 0.31
CA ASP A 121 -28.35 7.94 -0.01
C ASP A 121 -28.14 7.32 -1.41
N ALA A 122 -29.12 6.63 -1.98
CA ALA A 122 -29.01 6.04 -3.31
C ALA A 122 -29.05 7.10 -4.44
N ALA A 123 -29.51 8.32 -4.13
CA ALA A 123 -29.53 9.44 -5.07
C ALA A 123 -28.18 10.13 -5.23
N ALA A 124 -27.27 10.02 -4.26
CA ALA A 124 -25.92 10.61 -4.31
C ALA A 124 -25.02 9.98 -5.40
N ALA A 125 -25.47 8.88 -6.01
CA ALA A 125 -24.78 8.21 -7.13
C ALA A 125 -25.36 8.59 -8.51
N GLN A 126 -26.41 9.41 -8.57
CA GLN A 126 -27.07 9.81 -9.83
C GLN A 126 -26.77 11.26 -10.18
N SER A 127 -26.60 11.51 -11.48
CA SER A 127 -26.27 12.84 -11.99
C SER A 127 -27.40 13.84 -11.74
N TRP A 128 -27.03 14.99 -11.16
CA TRP A 128 -27.89 16.15 -10.99
C TRP A 128 -27.88 17.08 -12.20
N THR A 129 -26.91 16.95 -13.12
CA THR A 129 -26.66 17.96 -14.15
C THR A 129 -26.60 17.35 -15.55
N THR A 130 -27.36 17.92 -16.48
CA THR A 130 -27.43 17.46 -17.87
C THR A 130 -27.24 18.63 -18.83
N LEU A 131 -26.35 18.47 -19.80
CA LEU A 131 -26.17 19.39 -20.92
C LEU A 131 -27.22 19.13 -21.99
N ILE A 132 -27.75 20.20 -22.57
CA ILE A 132 -28.72 20.18 -23.67
C ILE A 132 -28.12 20.92 -24.86
N MET A 133 -27.74 20.15 -25.87
CA MET A 133 -26.99 20.65 -27.02
C MET A 133 -27.93 21.39 -27.98
N LYS A 134 -27.52 22.60 -28.40
CA LYS A 134 -28.23 23.53 -29.28
C LYS A 134 -29.51 24.14 -28.70
N ALA A 135 -29.79 23.91 -27.42
CA ALA A 135 -30.89 24.59 -26.75
C ALA A 135 -30.55 26.08 -26.56
N GLN A 136 -31.58 26.91 -26.65
CA GLN A 136 -31.51 28.34 -26.38
C GLN A 136 -31.97 28.58 -24.93
N LYS A 137 -31.33 29.54 -24.25
CA LYS A 137 -31.48 29.76 -22.81
C LYS A 137 -32.90 30.19 -22.45
N GLU A 138 -33.46 31.15 -23.17
CA GLU A 138 -34.77 31.74 -22.90
C GLU A 138 -35.90 30.70 -23.04
N GLU A 139 -35.84 29.87 -24.07
CA GLU A 139 -36.80 28.80 -24.31
C GLU A 139 -36.65 27.64 -23.32
N ALA A 140 -35.42 27.33 -22.89
CA ALA A 140 -35.18 26.37 -21.82
C ALA A 140 -35.76 26.86 -20.49
N ILE A 141 -35.65 28.16 -20.17
CA ILE A 141 -36.30 28.76 -18.98
C ILE A 141 -37.82 28.62 -19.07
N ALA A 142 -38.41 28.92 -20.23
CA ALA A 142 -39.85 28.79 -20.43
C ALA A 142 -40.32 27.33 -20.26
N ALA A 143 -39.57 26.36 -20.79
CA ALA A 143 -39.86 24.94 -20.65
C ALA A 143 -39.77 24.46 -19.17
N LEU A 144 -38.78 24.95 -18.42
CA LEU A 144 -38.62 24.68 -16.99
C LEU A 144 -39.81 25.23 -16.18
N ALA A 145 -40.23 26.46 -16.45
CA ALA A 145 -41.35 27.10 -15.78
C ALA A 145 -42.67 26.35 -16.05
N GLN A 146 -42.94 26.01 -17.31
CA GLN A 146 -44.13 25.25 -17.70
C GLN A 146 -44.18 23.87 -17.04
N SER A 147 -43.05 23.15 -17.01
CA SER A 147 -42.98 21.84 -16.36
C SER A 147 -43.18 21.94 -14.84
N SER A 148 -42.65 22.99 -14.21
CA SER A 148 -42.76 23.20 -12.77
C SER A 148 -44.20 23.53 -12.36
N GLU A 149 -44.88 24.38 -13.13
CA GLU A 149 -46.28 24.77 -12.88
C GLU A 149 -47.25 23.62 -13.14
N SER A 150 -47.13 22.94 -14.29
CA SER A 150 -48.03 21.83 -14.66
C SER A 150 -47.97 20.63 -13.71
N LYS A 151 -46.81 20.37 -13.10
CA LYS A 151 -46.59 19.24 -12.18
C LYS A 151 -46.63 19.65 -10.69
N GLY A 152 -46.82 20.93 -10.38
CA GLY A 152 -46.86 21.42 -9.00
C GLY A 152 -45.57 21.18 -8.21
N ILE A 153 -44.40 21.32 -8.86
CA ILE A 153 -43.10 20.99 -8.25
C ILE A 153 -42.75 22.06 -7.20
N PRO A 154 -42.47 21.68 -5.93
CA PRO A 154 -42.03 22.62 -4.91
C PRO A 154 -40.78 23.39 -5.34
N LYS A 155 -40.68 24.67 -4.98
CA LYS A 155 -39.58 25.56 -5.42
C LYS A 155 -38.18 24.97 -5.19
N ALA A 156 -37.98 24.23 -4.10
CA ALA A 156 -36.69 23.59 -3.78
C ALA A 156 -36.34 22.38 -4.66
N ASN A 157 -37.32 21.78 -5.34
CA ASN A 157 -37.17 20.58 -6.17
C ASN A 157 -37.23 20.89 -7.67
N GLN A 158 -37.35 22.17 -8.04
CA GLN A 158 -37.44 22.60 -9.43
C GLN A 158 -36.07 22.47 -10.11
N ALA A 159 -36.07 22.04 -11.36
CA ALA A 159 -34.89 22.10 -12.21
C ALA A 159 -34.61 23.55 -12.61
N TYR A 160 -33.34 23.88 -12.81
CA TYR A 160 -32.85 25.24 -13.05
C TYR A 160 -31.67 25.24 -14.02
N ILE A 161 -31.43 26.38 -14.67
CA ILE A 161 -30.23 26.56 -15.49
C ILE A 161 -29.07 26.89 -14.55
N ASN A 162 -28.05 26.03 -14.54
CA ASN A 162 -26.85 26.21 -13.73
C ASN A 162 -25.65 26.74 -14.54
N ALA A 163 -25.66 26.55 -15.86
CA ALA A 163 -24.66 27.12 -16.77
C ALA A 163 -25.23 27.33 -18.18
N ASP A 164 -24.69 28.30 -18.92
CA ASP A 164 -25.05 28.51 -20.33
C ASP A 164 -23.88 28.97 -21.20
N SER A 165 -24.02 28.68 -22.50
CA SER A 165 -23.19 29.15 -23.60
C SER A 165 -24.07 29.30 -24.86
N LYS A 166 -23.54 29.92 -25.92
CA LYS A 166 -24.26 30.22 -27.17
C LYS A 166 -25.11 29.06 -27.73
N ASP A 167 -24.60 27.84 -27.67
CA ASP A 167 -25.25 26.65 -28.26
C ASP A 167 -25.43 25.50 -27.26
N VAL A 168 -25.28 25.73 -25.94
CA VAL A 168 -25.47 24.68 -24.93
C VAL A 168 -26.03 25.30 -23.65
N VAL A 169 -27.09 24.69 -23.13
CA VAL A 169 -27.66 25.00 -21.81
C VAL A 169 -27.42 23.82 -20.89
N SER A 170 -26.93 24.09 -19.69
CA SER A 170 -26.83 23.10 -18.62
C SER A 170 -28.04 23.26 -17.69
N ILE A 171 -28.76 22.15 -17.47
CA ILE A 171 -29.87 22.08 -16.53
C ILE A 171 -29.45 21.20 -15.35
N SER A 172 -29.68 21.69 -14.14
CA SER A 172 -29.47 20.96 -12.91
C SER A 172 -30.76 20.84 -12.09
N GLY A 173 -30.88 19.78 -11.29
CA GLY A 173 -32.06 19.50 -10.48
C GLY A 173 -32.05 18.06 -9.95
N PRO A 174 -32.98 17.70 -9.05
CA PRO A 174 -33.09 16.32 -8.57
C PRO A 174 -33.16 15.35 -9.76
N PRO A 175 -32.45 14.20 -9.74
CA PRO A 175 -32.38 13.27 -10.87
C PRO A 175 -33.76 12.88 -11.41
N GLU A 176 -34.72 12.64 -10.52
CA GLU A 176 -36.11 12.34 -10.86
C GLU A 176 -36.84 13.51 -11.54
N THR A 177 -36.55 14.74 -11.13
CA THR A 177 -37.12 15.95 -11.74
C THR A 177 -36.54 16.15 -13.13
N ASN A 178 -35.23 16.01 -13.30
CA ASN A 178 -34.56 16.13 -14.60
C ASN A 178 -35.03 15.05 -15.58
N ALA A 179 -35.09 13.79 -15.14
CA ALA A 179 -35.61 12.70 -15.97
C ALA A 179 -37.05 12.98 -16.41
N SER A 180 -37.91 13.43 -15.49
CA SER A 180 -39.30 13.77 -15.80
C SER A 180 -39.42 14.97 -16.74
N LEU A 181 -38.56 15.98 -16.60
CA LEU A 181 -38.51 17.17 -17.47
C LEU A 181 -38.12 16.77 -18.89
N LEU A 182 -37.00 16.04 -19.05
CA LEU A 182 -36.50 15.60 -20.35
C LEU A 182 -37.47 14.65 -21.06
N GLN A 183 -38.23 13.85 -20.30
CA GLN A 183 -39.22 12.94 -20.87
C GLN A 183 -40.52 13.64 -21.29
N HIS A 184 -40.89 14.82 -20.76
CA HIS A 184 -42.21 15.41 -21.01
C HIS A 184 -42.17 16.80 -21.65
N SER A 185 -41.00 17.42 -21.81
CA SER A 185 -40.86 18.72 -22.46
C SER A 185 -40.81 18.57 -23.99
N GLU A 186 -41.83 19.06 -24.69
CA GLU A 186 -41.86 19.10 -26.17
C GLU A 186 -40.69 19.89 -26.76
N TYR A 187 -40.16 20.88 -26.03
CA TYR A 187 -38.99 21.64 -26.46
C TYR A 187 -37.70 20.85 -26.28
N LEU A 188 -37.43 20.34 -25.07
CA LEU A 188 -36.14 19.73 -24.73
C LEU A 188 -35.90 18.37 -25.41
N GLN A 189 -36.97 17.61 -25.70
CA GLN A 189 -36.87 16.33 -26.42
C GLN A 189 -36.27 16.44 -27.83
N LYS A 190 -36.26 17.64 -28.42
CA LYS A 190 -35.71 17.88 -29.77
C LYS A 190 -34.19 17.85 -29.80
N PHE A 191 -33.55 17.92 -28.65
CA PHE A 191 -32.12 18.14 -28.51
C PHE A 191 -31.40 16.92 -27.95
N ARG A 192 -30.12 16.79 -28.32
CA ARG A 192 -29.26 15.77 -27.73
C ARG A 192 -28.89 16.19 -26.31
N THR A 193 -28.96 15.25 -25.38
CA THR A 193 -28.57 15.46 -23.98
C THR A 193 -27.31 14.69 -23.63
N VAL A 194 -26.53 15.21 -22.68
CA VAL A 194 -25.34 14.56 -22.11
C VAL A 194 -25.37 14.73 -20.60
N SER A 195 -25.41 13.63 -19.85
CA SER A 195 -25.31 13.65 -18.39
C SER A 195 -23.88 13.93 -17.97
N LEU A 196 -23.68 14.76 -16.94
CA LEU A 196 -22.37 15.05 -16.37
C LEU A 196 -22.20 14.33 -15.03
N ASP A 197 -20.97 13.99 -14.66
CA ASP A 197 -20.65 13.39 -13.36
C ASP A 197 -20.65 14.43 -12.22
N ILE A 198 -21.76 15.16 -12.10
CA ILE A 198 -22.03 16.14 -11.03
C ILE A 198 -23.22 15.61 -10.24
N PHE A 199 -22.99 15.29 -8.96
CA PHE A 199 -23.93 14.51 -8.14
C PHE A 199 -24.67 15.34 -7.09
N ALA A 200 -24.57 16.66 -7.15
CA ALA A 200 -25.18 17.57 -6.18
C ALA A 200 -25.59 18.91 -6.82
N PRO A 201 -26.50 19.68 -6.18
CA PRO A 201 -26.92 20.96 -6.72
C PRO A 201 -25.86 22.05 -6.50
N PHE A 202 -25.35 22.61 -7.58
CA PHE A 202 -24.46 23.78 -7.61
C PHE A 202 -25.11 24.93 -8.37
N HIS A 203 -24.67 26.17 -8.13
CA HIS A 203 -25.19 27.35 -8.82
C HIS A 203 -26.71 27.54 -8.65
N ALA A 204 -27.23 27.19 -7.48
CA ALA A 204 -28.66 27.11 -7.19
C ALA A 204 -29.09 28.27 -6.28
N GLN A 205 -29.34 29.45 -6.85
CA GLN A 205 -29.77 30.65 -6.12
C GLN A 205 -31.00 30.44 -5.23
N HIS A 206 -31.87 29.48 -5.58
CA HIS A 206 -33.07 29.17 -4.81
C HIS A 206 -32.81 28.23 -3.62
N LEU A 207 -31.64 27.59 -3.55
CA LEU A 207 -31.24 26.67 -2.47
C LEU A 207 -30.27 27.32 -1.48
N TYR A 208 -29.40 28.22 -1.95
CA TYR A 208 -28.30 28.78 -1.16
C TYR A 208 -28.41 30.30 -1.01
N ARG A 209 -27.87 30.83 0.10
CA ARG A 209 -27.82 32.27 0.43
C ARG A 209 -26.44 32.63 0.99
N ASP A 210 -26.17 33.91 1.22
CA ASP A 210 -24.88 34.37 1.76
C ASP A 210 -24.54 33.78 3.15
N VAL A 211 -25.54 33.33 3.92
CA VAL A 211 -25.29 32.61 5.18
C VAL A 211 -24.59 31.26 4.94
N ASP A 212 -24.91 30.58 3.84
CA ASP A 212 -24.28 29.30 3.47
C ASP A 212 -22.83 29.52 3.01
N VAL A 213 -22.59 30.65 2.31
CA VAL A 213 -21.24 31.09 1.93
C VAL A 213 -20.41 31.35 3.20
N ALA A 214 -20.96 32.09 4.17
CA ALA A 214 -20.28 32.37 5.43
C ALA A 214 -19.99 31.10 6.24
N GLU A 215 -20.90 30.13 6.27
CA GLU A 215 -20.72 28.86 6.98
C GLU A 215 -19.56 28.03 6.41
N VAL A 216 -19.51 27.89 5.08
CA VAL A 216 -18.41 27.19 4.39
C VAL A 216 -17.05 27.82 4.72
N LEU A 217 -17.02 29.15 4.83
CA LEU A 217 -15.82 29.95 5.10
C LEU A 217 -15.45 30.06 6.59
N GLN A 218 -16.07 29.37 7.54
CA GLN A 218 -15.75 29.56 8.97
C GLN A 218 -14.97 28.41 9.64
N PRO A 219 -13.75 28.61 10.17
CA PRO A 219 -12.80 29.66 9.83
C PRO A 219 -12.06 29.34 8.52
N PHE A 220 -12.00 30.34 7.63
CA PHE A 220 -11.33 30.26 6.34
C PHE A 220 -9.82 30.34 6.53
N SER A 221 -9.35 31.24 7.39
CA SER A 221 -7.94 31.36 7.77
C SER A 221 -7.78 31.15 9.27
N ASP A 222 -6.78 30.35 9.67
CA ASP A 222 -6.40 30.22 11.08
C ASP A 222 -5.51 31.43 11.55
N LYS A 223 -5.21 32.38 10.65
CA LYS A 223 -4.40 33.58 10.88
C LYS A 223 -5.11 34.86 10.41
N ASP A 224 -4.96 35.95 11.16
CA ASP A 224 -5.40 37.33 10.80
C ASP A 224 -4.55 37.99 9.66
N GLU A 225 -3.87 37.20 8.83
CA GLU A 225 -3.05 37.72 7.73
C GLU A 225 -3.94 38.09 6.52
N LYS A 226 -3.95 39.39 6.19
CA LYS A 226 -4.62 39.90 4.98
C LYS A 226 -3.93 39.36 3.72
N ARG A 227 -4.64 38.53 2.96
CA ARG A 227 -4.18 38.03 1.66
C ARG A 227 -4.57 39.05 0.59
N LYS A 228 -3.67 39.33 -0.35
CA LYS A 228 -3.96 40.20 -1.50
C LYS A 228 -3.83 39.43 -2.78
N LEU A 229 -4.58 39.85 -3.79
CA LEU A 229 -4.50 39.31 -5.12
C LEU A 229 -3.25 39.83 -5.85
N PHE A 230 -2.39 38.93 -6.32
CA PHE A 230 -1.19 39.25 -7.10
C PHE A 230 -1.41 39.09 -8.61
N ILE A 231 -2.32 38.19 -9.00
CA ILE A 231 -2.61 37.86 -10.40
C ILE A 231 -4.09 38.16 -10.66
N PRO A 232 -4.44 38.87 -11.76
CA PRO A 232 -5.83 39.06 -12.12
C PRO A 232 -6.58 37.73 -12.28
N VAL A 233 -7.82 37.67 -11.81
CA VAL A 233 -8.66 36.46 -11.90
C VAL A 233 -9.93 36.80 -12.66
N ILE A 234 -10.32 35.94 -13.60
CA ILE A 234 -11.64 35.98 -14.23
C ILE A 234 -12.44 34.82 -13.65
N SER A 235 -13.56 35.09 -12.97
CA SER A 235 -14.39 34.03 -12.41
C SER A 235 -15.27 33.38 -13.48
N GLY A 236 -15.90 32.24 -13.13
CA GLY A 236 -16.83 31.52 -14.02
C GLY A 236 -18.13 32.27 -14.34
N ALA A 237 -18.40 33.38 -13.66
CA ALA A 237 -19.47 34.31 -14.00
C ALA A 237 -19.03 35.39 -15.02
N GLY A 238 -17.74 35.44 -15.37
CA GLY A 238 -17.13 36.45 -16.24
C GLY A 238 -16.65 37.72 -15.51
N THR A 239 -16.68 37.73 -14.17
CA THR A 239 -16.21 38.87 -13.37
C THR A 239 -14.69 38.92 -13.35
N GLN A 240 -14.10 40.06 -13.72
CA GLN A 240 -12.67 40.29 -13.60
C GLN A 240 -12.30 40.94 -12.26
N TYR A 241 -11.40 40.31 -11.53
CA TYR A 241 -10.86 40.80 -10.28
C TYR A 241 -9.45 41.34 -10.49
N SER A 242 -9.25 42.60 -10.09
CA SER A 242 -7.97 43.30 -10.23
C SER A 242 -6.99 42.91 -9.12
N PRO A 243 -5.67 43.01 -9.36
CA PRO A 243 -4.66 42.91 -8.31
C PRO A 243 -4.95 43.87 -7.15
N ASP A 244 -4.44 43.55 -5.95
CA ASP A 244 -4.66 44.24 -4.67
C ASP A 244 -6.03 44.06 -4.01
N LEU A 245 -6.98 43.35 -4.63
CA LEU A 245 -8.20 42.93 -3.96
C LEU A 245 -7.88 42.03 -2.75
N ASP A 246 -8.66 42.18 -1.70
CA ASP A 246 -8.63 41.33 -0.52
C ASP A 246 -9.00 39.87 -0.88
N GLY A 247 -8.15 38.92 -0.49
CA GLY A 247 -8.28 37.51 -0.84
C GLY A 247 -9.48 36.82 -0.21
N ASP A 248 -9.93 37.28 0.97
CA ASP A 248 -11.14 36.76 1.62
C ASP A 248 -12.38 37.20 0.85
N THR A 249 -12.38 38.43 0.34
CA THR A 249 -13.43 38.94 -0.56
C THR A 249 -13.49 38.14 -1.85
N LEU A 250 -12.34 37.86 -2.48
CA LEU A 250 -12.29 36.97 -3.65
C LEU A 250 -12.84 35.58 -3.32
N MET A 251 -12.41 34.97 -2.21
CA MET A 251 -12.88 33.65 -1.83
C MET A 251 -14.39 33.62 -1.57
N ALA A 252 -14.94 34.63 -0.90
CA ALA A 252 -16.38 34.74 -0.68
C ALA A 252 -17.16 34.83 -2.00
N ASP A 253 -16.66 35.59 -2.96
CA ASP A 253 -17.25 35.64 -4.30
C ASP A 253 -17.11 34.33 -5.06
N VAL A 254 -15.98 33.63 -4.94
CA VAL A 254 -15.78 32.30 -5.54
C VAL A 254 -16.77 31.28 -4.98
N VAL A 255 -16.94 31.22 -3.65
CA VAL A 255 -17.92 30.32 -3.03
C VAL A 255 -19.34 30.70 -3.42
N ARG A 256 -19.64 32.00 -3.57
CA ARG A 256 -20.92 32.49 -4.07
C ARG A 256 -21.16 32.11 -5.52
N ASP A 257 -20.13 32.16 -6.37
CA ASP A 257 -20.21 31.70 -7.74
C ASP A 257 -20.47 30.20 -7.79
N MET A 258 -19.87 29.39 -6.91
CA MET A 258 -20.10 27.94 -6.86
C MET A 258 -21.48 27.55 -6.33
N LEU A 259 -21.97 28.21 -5.28
CA LEU A 259 -23.23 27.85 -4.64
C LEU A 259 -24.43 28.54 -5.28
N ILE A 260 -24.32 29.83 -5.63
CA ILE A 260 -25.48 30.70 -5.87
C ILE A 260 -25.59 31.12 -7.33
N ARG A 261 -24.51 31.62 -7.95
CA ARG A 261 -24.59 32.25 -9.29
C ARG A 261 -24.42 31.22 -10.41
N PRO A 262 -25.24 31.27 -11.49
CA PRO A 262 -25.04 30.43 -12.67
C PRO A 262 -23.75 30.79 -13.40
N LEU A 263 -23.12 29.79 -14.02
CA LEU A 263 -21.95 30.00 -14.87
C LEU A 263 -22.36 30.56 -16.24
N SER A 264 -21.56 31.48 -16.77
CA SER A 264 -21.76 32.01 -18.14
C SER A 264 -20.46 31.94 -18.90
N PHE A 265 -20.32 30.88 -19.71
CA PHE A 265 -19.11 30.69 -20.53
C PHE A 265 -18.96 31.78 -21.59
N GLU A 266 -20.08 32.32 -22.07
CA GLU A 266 -20.06 33.45 -23.01
C GLU A 266 -19.47 34.71 -22.36
N ASN A 267 -19.90 35.06 -21.15
CA ASN A 267 -19.32 36.18 -20.42
C ASN A 267 -17.83 35.96 -20.15
N VAL A 268 -17.44 34.76 -19.72
CA VAL A 268 -16.02 34.41 -19.50
C VAL A 268 -15.21 34.63 -20.78
N MET A 269 -15.69 34.14 -21.93
CA MET A 269 -14.98 34.29 -23.21
C MET A 269 -14.91 35.75 -23.66
N ASN A 270 -15.96 36.54 -23.43
CA ASN A 270 -15.95 37.97 -23.71
C ASN A 270 -14.91 38.69 -22.85
N THR A 271 -14.91 38.46 -21.54
CA THR A 271 -13.93 39.06 -20.61
C THR A 271 -12.50 38.66 -20.93
N VAL A 272 -12.25 37.39 -21.29
CA VAL A 272 -10.93 36.92 -21.75
C VAL A 272 -10.51 37.63 -23.04
N THR A 273 -11.44 37.79 -23.99
CA THR A 273 -11.17 38.48 -25.26
C THR A 273 -10.86 39.96 -25.05
N GLU A 274 -11.63 40.64 -24.21
CA GLU A 274 -11.38 42.04 -23.81
C GLU A 274 -10.02 42.17 -23.12
N THR A 275 -9.75 41.34 -22.11
CA THR A 275 -8.47 41.37 -21.37
C THR A 275 -7.26 41.11 -22.27
N THR A 276 -7.39 40.18 -23.23
CA THR A 276 -6.30 39.84 -24.16
C THR A 276 -6.10 40.91 -25.23
N THR A 277 -7.18 41.54 -25.73
CA THR A 277 -7.10 42.61 -26.74
C THR A 277 -6.58 43.93 -26.18
N GLU A 278 -6.86 44.24 -24.90
CA GLU A 278 -6.29 45.39 -24.20
C GLU A 278 -4.81 45.18 -23.79
N SER A 279 -4.31 43.95 -23.88
CA SER A 279 -2.95 43.59 -23.48
C SER A 279 -1.89 44.05 -24.51
N PRO A 280 -0.73 44.57 -24.08
CA PRO A 280 0.38 44.88 -24.98
C PRO A 280 1.10 43.62 -25.53
N HIS A 281 0.70 42.43 -25.12
CA HIS A 281 1.28 41.15 -25.51
C HIS A 281 0.73 40.66 -26.86
N LYS A 282 1.62 40.40 -27.82
CA LYS A 282 1.24 40.05 -29.20
C LYS A 282 1.03 38.56 -29.45
N ASP A 283 1.48 37.71 -28.53
CA ASP A 283 1.38 36.25 -28.62
C ASP A 283 0.62 35.71 -27.40
N CYS A 284 -0.64 35.31 -27.59
CA CYS A 284 -1.44 34.62 -26.60
C CYS A 284 -1.37 33.10 -26.86
N GLN A 285 -0.90 32.34 -25.87
CA GLN A 285 -0.88 30.87 -25.94
C GLN A 285 -1.81 30.31 -24.86
N ILE A 286 -2.83 29.56 -25.30
CA ILE A 286 -3.73 28.83 -24.41
C ILE A 286 -3.11 27.44 -24.18
N PHE A 287 -2.71 27.16 -22.95
CA PHE A 287 -2.23 25.84 -22.55
C PHE A 287 -3.42 25.03 -22.01
N SER A 288 -3.87 24.02 -22.75
CA SER A 288 -4.79 22.99 -22.28
C SER A 288 -4.02 21.71 -21.91
N LYS A 289 -4.61 20.85 -21.04
CA LYS A 289 -4.03 19.56 -20.61
C LYS A 289 -3.57 18.67 -21.79
N GLU A 290 -4.26 18.75 -22.93
CA GLU A 290 -3.97 17.99 -24.14
C GLU A 290 -2.64 18.40 -24.82
N ASN A 291 -2.20 19.65 -24.66
CA ASN A 291 -0.96 20.15 -25.27
C ASN A 291 0.29 19.93 -24.41
N LEU A 292 0.13 19.46 -23.17
CA LEU A 292 1.24 19.14 -22.25
C LEU A 292 1.67 17.66 -22.31
N HIS A 293 0.94 16.82 -23.06
CA HIS A 293 1.19 15.37 -23.16
C HIS A 293 1.77 14.98 -24.52
N LYS A 294 3.05 15.29 -24.75
CA LYS A 294 3.87 14.57 -25.75
C LYS A 294 5.13 13.91 -25.17
N GLU A 295 5.36 14.04 -23.87
CA GLU A 295 6.37 13.23 -23.21
C GLU A 295 5.67 12.00 -22.62
N LYS A 296 6.05 10.81 -23.12
CA LYS A 296 5.79 9.56 -22.42
C LYS A 296 6.28 9.72 -20.98
N PRO A 297 5.58 9.17 -19.98
CA PRO A 297 6.03 9.26 -18.61
C PRO A 297 7.41 8.59 -18.50
N ASP A 298 8.43 9.41 -18.27
CA ASP A 298 9.64 8.96 -17.60
C ASP A 298 9.20 8.58 -16.19
N TYR A 299 8.89 7.30 -15.99
CA TYR A 299 8.84 6.72 -14.67
C TYR A 299 10.23 6.91 -14.07
N GLU A 300 10.45 7.96 -13.28
CA GLU A 300 11.70 8.08 -12.57
C GLU A 300 11.75 6.98 -11.52
N PRO A 301 12.67 6.00 -11.66
CA PRO A 301 12.74 4.87 -10.75
C PRO A 301 12.86 5.36 -9.30
N LEU A 302 12.35 4.57 -8.35
CA LEU A 302 12.70 4.73 -6.92
C LEU A 302 14.19 5.11 -6.81
N ASN A 303 14.47 6.28 -6.22
CA ASN A 303 15.84 6.81 -6.11
C ASN A 303 16.67 5.81 -5.30
N GLY A 304 17.98 5.71 -5.53
CA GLY A 304 18.84 4.70 -4.87
C GLY A 304 18.71 4.64 -3.35
N SER A 305 18.37 5.78 -2.72
CA SER A 305 18.15 5.94 -1.28
C SER A 305 16.94 5.20 -0.69
N GLN A 306 15.96 4.80 -1.51
CA GLN A 306 14.74 4.11 -1.05
C GLN A 306 14.70 2.61 -1.40
N LYS A 307 15.74 2.09 -2.05
CA LYS A 307 15.87 0.67 -2.40
C LYS A 307 16.88 0.02 -1.47
N ILE A 308 16.64 -1.25 -1.12
CA ILE A 308 17.56 -2.02 -0.28
C ILE A 308 18.20 -3.12 -1.13
N ALA A 309 19.52 -3.14 -1.21
CA ALA A 309 20.29 -4.18 -1.87
C ALA A 309 20.55 -5.35 -0.92
N ILE A 310 20.37 -6.57 -1.41
CA ILE A 310 20.89 -7.79 -0.79
C ILE A 310 22.30 -8.00 -1.36
N VAL A 311 23.32 -7.89 -0.52
CA VAL A 311 24.73 -7.95 -0.95
C VAL A 311 25.47 -9.20 -0.48
N GLY A 312 24.86 -10.00 0.40
CA GLY A 312 25.39 -11.27 0.86
C GLY A 312 24.29 -12.13 1.46
N MET A 313 24.45 -13.45 1.39
CA MET A 313 23.51 -14.39 2.00
C MET A 313 24.21 -15.70 2.37
N ALA A 314 23.71 -16.39 3.38
CA ALA A 314 24.18 -17.72 3.77
C ALA A 314 23.06 -18.47 4.51
N GLY A 315 23.14 -19.80 4.55
CA GLY A 315 22.15 -20.60 5.26
C GLY A 315 22.56 -22.05 5.49
N ARG A 316 21.78 -22.72 6.33
CA ARG A 316 21.79 -24.16 6.55
C ARG A 316 20.38 -24.68 6.39
N PHE A 317 20.24 -25.75 5.61
CA PHE A 317 18.97 -26.32 5.22
C PHE A 317 19.02 -27.85 5.38
N PRO A 318 17.87 -28.54 5.34
CA PRO A 318 17.87 -29.99 5.31
C PRO A 318 18.67 -30.50 4.11
N ASN A 319 19.61 -31.40 4.36
CA ASN A 319 20.56 -31.96 3.37
C ASN A 319 21.41 -30.92 2.61
N SER A 320 21.57 -29.70 3.11
CA SER A 320 22.39 -28.68 2.45
C SER A 320 23.11 -27.80 3.47
N ASP A 321 24.43 -27.87 3.45
CA ASP A 321 25.30 -27.10 4.35
C ASP A 321 25.66 -25.71 3.77
N ASP A 322 25.29 -25.42 2.52
CA ASP A 322 25.55 -24.15 1.85
C ASP A 322 24.51 -23.86 0.74
N LEU A 323 24.67 -22.72 0.05
CA LEU A 323 23.76 -22.28 -1.01
C LEU A 323 23.84 -23.12 -2.28
N GLU A 324 25.01 -23.67 -2.62
CA GLU A 324 25.19 -24.50 -3.82
C GLU A 324 24.52 -25.86 -3.64
N SER A 325 24.77 -26.54 -2.53
CA SER A 325 24.10 -27.78 -2.15
C SER A 325 22.59 -27.59 -2.00
N PHE A 326 22.16 -26.42 -1.52
CA PHE A 326 20.74 -26.07 -1.46
C PHE A 326 20.12 -25.95 -2.84
N TRP A 327 20.79 -25.24 -3.77
CA TRP A 327 20.34 -25.18 -5.17
C TRP A 327 20.26 -26.57 -5.82
N CYS A 328 21.30 -27.40 -5.66
CA CYS A 328 21.27 -28.78 -6.17
C CYS A 328 20.09 -29.59 -5.61
N THR A 329 19.79 -29.40 -4.33
CA THR A 329 18.65 -30.06 -3.66
C THR A 329 17.32 -29.61 -4.25
N LEU A 330 17.15 -28.31 -4.53
CA LEU A 330 15.95 -27.78 -5.18
C LEU A 330 15.79 -28.28 -6.61
N GLN A 331 16.89 -28.44 -7.35
CA GLN A 331 16.88 -28.98 -8.72
C GLN A 331 16.52 -30.47 -8.78
N GLN A 332 16.82 -31.23 -7.74
CA GLN A 332 16.47 -32.66 -7.65
C GLN A 332 14.99 -32.91 -7.31
N GLU A 333 14.21 -31.84 -7.10
CA GLU A 333 12.77 -31.93 -6.83
C GLU A 333 12.46 -32.80 -5.60
N LEU A 334 13.34 -32.75 -4.59
CA LEU A 334 13.22 -33.60 -3.42
C LEU A 334 12.25 -33.05 -2.38
N ASP A 335 11.56 -33.98 -1.72
CA ASP A 335 10.82 -33.79 -0.47
C ASP A 335 11.65 -34.38 0.67
N LEU A 336 12.18 -33.52 1.53
CA LEU A 336 13.24 -33.86 2.48
C LEU A 336 12.71 -34.22 3.86
N HIS A 337 11.41 -34.47 4.00
CA HIS A 337 10.87 -34.97 5.24
C HIS A 337 11.49 -36.33 5.56
N ARG A 338 11.83 -36.53 6.84
CA ARG A 338 12.32 -37.80 7.35
C ARG A 338 11.87 -37.99 8.79
N ARG A 339 11.97 -39.21 9.27
CA ARG A 339 11.67 -39.52 10.67
C ARG A 339 12.64 -38.77 11.59
N VAL A 340 12.16 -38.29 12.73
CA VAL A 340 13.01 -37.72 13.79
C VAL A 340 14.05 -38.77 14.19
N HIS A 341 15.32 -38.38 14.19
CA HIS A 341 16.40 -39.27 14.60
C HIS A 341 16.48 -39.33 16.15
N PRO A 342 16.71 -40.50 16.77
CA PRO A 342 16.77 -40.66 18.23
C PRO A 342 17.80 -39.78 18.96
N TYR A 343 18.84 -39.31 18.27
CA TYR A 343 19.82 -38.39 18.85
C TYR A 343 19.21 -37.04 19.26
N ARG A 344 18.06 -36.66 18.67
CA ARG A 344 17.34 -35.42 19.02
C ARG A 344 16.47 -35.64 20.24
N PHE A 345 15.59 -36.62 20.13
CA PHE A 345 14.75 -37.14 21.21
C PHE A 345 14.14 -38.47 20.74
N ASP A 346 13.71 -39.30 21.70
CA ASP A 346 13.06 -40.57 21.40
C ASP A 346 11.63 -40.36 20.88
N ILE A 347 11.48 -40.28 19.56
CA ILE A 347 10.18 -40.05 18.92
C ILE A 347 9.17 -41.18 19.19
N ASP A 348 9.60 -42.40 19.50
CA ASP A 348 8.68 -43.50 19.80
C ASP A 348 8.03 -43.33 21.18
N ALA A 349 8.75 -42.73 22.14
CA ALA A 349 8.17 -42.34 23.41
C ALA A 349 7.13 -41.21 23.28
N HIS A 350 7.19 -40.41 22.21
CA HIS A 350 6.35 -39.23 22.03
C HIS A 350 5.38 -39.33 20.85
N TYR A 351 5.25 -40.47 20.19
CA TYR A 351 4.32 -40.65 19.07
C TYR A 351 3.03 -41.33 19.51
N ASP A 352 1.89 -40.73 19.19
CA ASP A 352 0.57 -41.35 19.29
C ASP A 352 -0.32 -40.85 18.15
N PRO A 353 -0.54 -41.66 17.10
CA PRO A 353 -1.43 -41.25 16.00
C PRO A 353 -2.90 -41.16 16.42
N THR A 354 -3.29 -41.67 17.60
CA THR A 354 -4.66 -41.60 18.10
C THR A 354 -4.98 -40.30 18.82
N GLY A 355 -3.96 -39.52 19.20
CA GLY A 355 -4.10 -38.26 19.92
C GLY A 355 -4.63 -38.37 21.35
N LYS A 356 -4.56 -39.56 21.96
CA LYS A 356 -5.08 -39.82 23.31
C LYS A 356 -4.02 -39.65 24.39
N LYS A 357 -2.75 -39.88 24.05
CA LYS A 357 -1.60 -39.76 24.95
C LYS A 357 -1.24 -38.29 25.14
N LEU A 358 -1.11 -37.85 26.38
CA LEU A 358 -0.60 -36.51 26.71
C LEU A 358 0.85 -36.37 26.24
N ASN A 359 1.25 -35.15 25.88
CA ASN A 359 2.61 -34.80 25.45
C ASN A 359 3.13 -35.69 24.31
N SER A 360 2.24 -36.00 23.37
CA SER A 360 2.54 -36.82 22.20
C SER A 360 2.15 -36.12 20.90
N SER A 361 2.82 -36.52 19.82
CA SER A 361 2.61 -36.02 18.47
C SER A 361 1.90 -37.05 17.61
N HIS A 362 1.05 -36.58 16.69
CA HIS A 362 0.43 -37.43 15.68
C HIS A 362 1.37 -37.72 14.49
N THR A 363 2.59 -37.18 14.50
CA THR A 363 3.59 -37.36 13.43
C THR A 363 4.96 -37.67 14.00
N GLN A 364 5.77 -38.37 13.22
CA GLN A 364 7.15 -38.71 13.56
C GLN A 364 8.14 -38.01 12.62
N TYR A 365 7.66 -37.09 11.78
CA TYR A 365 8.39 -36.56 10.65
C TYR A 365 8.70 -35.07 10.80
N GLY A 366 9.87 -34.70 10.30
CA GLY A 366 10.35 -33.33 10.18
C GLY A 366 11.39 -33.25 9.06
N CYS A 367 11.79 -32.05 8.68
CA CYS A 367 12.95 -31.83 7.81
C CYS A 367 14.08 -31.28 8.67
N PHE A 368 15.28 -31.86 8.60
CA PHE A 368 16.32 -31.61 9.60
C PHE A 368 17.63 -31.23 8.95
N ILE A 369 18.32 -30.24 9.52
CA ILE A 369 19.75 -30.05 9.29
C ILE A 369 20.44 -31.31 9.83
N GLU A 370 21.37 -31.88 9.08
CA GLU A 370 21.93 -33.19 9.44
C GLU A 370 22.74 -33.13 10.74
N ARG A 371 23.59 -32.10 10.85
CA ARG A 371 24.53 -31.93 11.95
C ARG A 371 24.42 -30.53 12.57
N PRO A 372 23.28 -30.17 13.22
CA PRO A 372 23.07 -28.82 13.76
C PRO A 372 24.03 -28.45 14.89
N GLY A 373 24.69 -29.45 15.50
CA GLY A 373 25.66 -29.24 16.57
C GLY A 373 27.09 -28.93 16.10
N LEU A 374 27.41 -29.01 14.80
CA LEU A 374 28.74 -28.66 14.30
C LEU A 374 29.00 -27.16 14.43
N PHE A 375 30.14 -26.83 15.01
CA PHE A 375 30.56 -25.46 15.28
C PHE A 375 32.07 -25.42 15.47
N ASP A 376 32.70 -24.26 15.21
CA ASP A 376 34.12 -24.00 15.47
C ASP A 376 34.26 -23.02 16.65
N PRO A 377 34.27 -23.51 17.91
CA PRO A 377 34.36 -22.64 19.07
C PRO A 377 35.60 -21.75 19.09
N PRO A 378 36.83 -22.26 18.80
CA PRO A 378 38.03 -21.44 18.74
C PRO A 378 37.92 -20.26 17.76
N PHE A 379 37.37 -20.47 16.57
CA PHE A 379 37.17 -19.39 15.60
C PHE A 379 36.32 -18.24 16.18
N PHE A 380 35.26 -18.59 16.90
CA PHE A 380 34.35 -17.61 17.51
C PHE A 380 34.78 -17.10 18.90
N ASN A 381 35.96 -17.49 19.39
CA ASN A 381 36.44 -17.23 20.75
C ASN A 381 35.50 -17.73 21.86
N ILE A 382 34.89 -18.91 21.63
CA ILE A 382 33.99 -19.57 22.56
C ILE A 382 34.69 -20.80 23.13
N SER A 383 34.66 -20.99 24.45
CA SER A 383 35.23 -22.19 25.06
C SER A 383 34.39 -23.43 24.72
N PRO A 384 34.96 -24.64 24.65
CA PRO A 384 34.17 -25.87 24.43
C PRO A 384 33.03 -26.05 25.45
N ARG A 385 33.24 -25.59 26.69
CA ARG A 385 32.22 -25.63 27.75
C ARG A 385 31.05 -24.69 27.46
N GLU A 386 31.33 -23.47 27.01
CA GLU A 386 30.30 -22.52 26.61
C GLU A 386 29.57 -22.98 25.34
N ALA A 387 30.31 -23.48 24.34
CA ALA A 387 29.73 -23.97 23.09
C ALA A 387 28.73 -25.11 23.32
N TYR A 388 28.98 -25.99 24.30
CA TYR A 388 28.06 -27.05 24.71
C TYR A 388 26.73 -26.51 25.23
N GLN A 389 26.76 -25.42 26.01
CA GLN A 389 25.56 -24.78 26.57
C GLN A 389 24.86 -23.86 25.56
N THR A 390 25.56 -23.42 24.52
CA THR A 390 25.03 -22.48 23.53
C THR A 390 24.08 -23.18 22.57
N ASP A 391 22.88 -22.61 22.42
CA ASP A 391 21.85 -23.06 21.50
C ASP A 391 22.43 -23.26 20.09
N PRO A 392 22.22 -24.43 19.43
CA PRO A 392 22.57 -24.65 18.04
C PRO A 392 22.14 -23.51 17.11
N MET A 393 20.96 -22.91 17.35
CA MET A 393 20.49 -21.75 16.58
C MET A 393 21.45 -20.57 16.67
N GLY A 394 21.90 -20.20 17.88
CA GLY A 394 22.85 -19.10 18.07
C GLY A 394 24.24 -19.40 17.51
N ARG A 395 24.68 -20.67 17.55
CA ARG A 395 25.93 -21.12 16.93
C ARG A 395 25.89 -21.04 15.40
N LEU A 396 24.82 -21.56 14.80
CA LEU A 396 24.61 -21.47 13.35
C LEU A 396 24.40 -20.03 12.88
N ALA A 397 23.76 -19.18 13.70
CA ALA A 397 23.63 -17.75 13.41
C ALA A 397 24.99 -17.09 13.21
N LEU A 398 25.96 -17.33 14.11
CA LEU A 398 27.35 -16.85 14.00
C LEU A 398 28.02 -17.32 12.71
N VAL A 399 27.87 -18.61 12.37
CA VAL A 399 28.44 -19.20 11.14
C VAL A 399 27.83 -18.54 9.90
N THR A 400 26.50 -18.47 9.80
CA THR A 400 25.85 -17.88 8.62
C THR A 400 26.05 -16.36 8.55
N ALA A 401 26.21 -15.67 9.69
CA ALA A 401 26.56 -14.24 9.70
C ALA A 401 27.96 -14.02 9.14
N TYR A 402 28.93 -14.84 9.56
CA TYR A 402 30.30 -14.81 9.01
C TYR A 402 30.29 -15.03 7.49
N GLU A 403 29.68 -16.12 7.03
CA GLU A 403 29.66 -16.49 5.60
C GLU A 403 28.93 -15.46 4.74
N ALA A 404 27.82 -14.88 5.23
CA ALA A 404 27.10 -13.84 4.51
C ALA A 404 27.92 -12.54 4.42
N LEU A 405 28.65 -12.18 5.49
CA LEU A 405 29.57 -11.04 5.48
C LEU A 405 30.74 -11.27 4.51
N GLU A 406 31.31 -12.47 4.51
CA GLU A 406 32.37 -12.86 3.58
C GLU A 406 31.88 -12.79 2.13
N MET A 407 30.71 -13.34 1.82
CA MET A 407 30.07 -13.24 0.51
C MET A 407 29.86 -11.78 0.07
N SER A 408 29.50 -10.90 1.00
CA SER A 408 29.34 -9.47 0.70
C SER A 408 30.65 -8.71 0.52
N GLY A 409 31.81 -9.34 0.77
CA GLY A 409 33.11 -8.67 0.74
C GLY A 409 33.26 -7.58 1.81
N SER A 410 32.44 -7.64 2.87
CA SER A 410 32.40 -6.64 3.93
C SER A 410 33.65 -6.75 4.81
N VAL A 411 34.44 -5.67 4.83
CA VAL A 411 35.60 -5.54 5.71
C VAL A 411 35.30 -4.43 6.73
N PRO A 412 35.38 -4.69 8.04
CA PRO A 412 35.10 -3.70 9.06
C PRO A 412 35.91 -2.40 8.89
N ASN A 413 35.24 -1.25 9.00
CA ASN A 413 35.81 0.10 8.92
C ASN A 413 36.51 0.43 7.59
N ARG A 414 36.24 -0.30 6.50
CA ARG A 414 36.82 -0.02 5.17
C ARG A 414 36.08 1.09 4.42
N THR A 415 34.78 1.20 4.64
CA THR A 415 33.87 2.15 3.98
C THR A 415 32.94 2.78 5.02
N PRO A 416 32.32 3.94 4.73
CA PRO A 416 31.31 4.52 5.63
C PRO A 416 30.21 3.52 6.02
N SER A 417 29.72 2.74 5.06
CA SER A 417 28.66 1.74 5.28
C SER A 417 29.10 0.50 6.08
N SER A 418 30.41 0.26 6.19
CA SER A 418 30.99 -0.87 6.94
C SER A 418 31.64 -0.44 8.27
N MET A 419 31.45 0.81 8.70
CA MET A 419 31.86 1.27 10.02
C MET A 419 31.12 0.47 11.08
N LEU A 420 31.84 -0.04 12.08
CA LEU A 420 31.29 -0.95 13.10
C LEU A 420 30.06 -0.39 13.85
N ASN A 421 29.98 0.93 13.99
CA ASN A 421 28.86 1.63 14.62
C ASN A 421 27.66 1.88 13.70
N ARG A 422 27.74 1.46 12.44
CA ARG A 422 26.69 1.58 11.42
C ARG A 422 26.11 0.23 10.99
N ILE A 423 26.51 -0.85 11.68
CA ILE A 423 26.07 -2.23 11.40
C ILE A 423 25.12 -2.70 12.50
N GLY A 424 23.92 -3.15 12.12
CA GLY A 424 22.92 -3.71 13.04
C GLY A 424 22.53 -5.16 12.72
N THR A 425 21.99 -5.89 13.69
CA THR A 425 21.58 -7.30 13.56
C THR A 425 20.12 -7.53 13.96
N PHE A 426 19.37 -8.23 13.12
CA PHE A 426 17.92 -8.45 13.27
C PHE A 426 17.59 -9.92 12.96
N TYR A 427 17.23 -10.72 13.95
CA TYR A 427 16.90 -12.14 13.71
C TYR A 427 15.51 -12.49 14.22
N GLY A 428 14.84 -13.36 13.49
CA GLY A 428 13.60 -14.00 13.92
C GLY A 428 13.87 -15.30 14.68
N GLN A 429 13.37 -15.43 15.90
CA GLN A 429 13.40 -16.67 16.68
C GLN A 429 12.15 -16.82 17.54
N THR A 430 11.48 -17.97 17.44
CA THR A 430 10.22 -18.24 18.16
C THR A 430 10.35 -19.33 19.21
N SER A 431 11.29 -20.25 19.06
CA SER A 431 11.51 -21.38 19.97
C SER A 431 12.74 -21.18 20.87
N ASP A 432 12.78 -21.93 21.95
CA ASP A 432 13.89 -22.02 22.90
C ASP A 432 14.08 -23.46 23.39
N ASP A 433 13.89 -24.44 22.49
CA ASP A 433 13.97 -25.88 22.75
C ASP A 433 15.26 -26.28 23.51
N TRP A 434 16.40 -25.70 23.13
CA TRP A 434 17.68 -26.00 23.77
C TRP A 434 17.70 -25.57 25.23
N ARG A 435 17.05 -24.45 25.55
CA ARG A 435 16.92 -23.93 26.92
C ARG A 435 16.10 -24.84 27.82
N THR A 436 15.01 -25.37 27.28
CA THR A 436 13.97 -26.06 28.05
C THR A 436 14.32 -27.52 28.31
N LEU A 437 14.97 -28.19 27.36
CA LEU A 437 15.30 -29.60 27.46
C LEU A 437 16.80 -29.83 27.66
N ASN A 438 17.65 -29.39 26.72
CA ASN A 438 19.05 -29.80 26.67
C ASN A 438 19.93 -29.11 27.71
N ALA A 439 19.97 -27.78 27.73
CA ALA A 439 20.77 -27.01 28.68
C ALA A 439 20.20 -27.09 30.12
N ALA A 440 18.90 -27.36 30.25
CA ALA A 440 18.23 -27.53 31.53
C ALA A 440 18.67 -28.79 32.28
N GLU A 441 19.13 -29.84 31.59
CA GLU A 441 19.66 -31.06 32.23
C GLU A 441 20.82 -30.76 33.18
N LYS A 442 21.64 -29.76 32.84
CA LYS A 442 22.78 -29.33 33.65
C LYS A 442 23.01 -27.83 33.52
N ILE A 443 22.30 -27.08 34.35
CA ILE A 443 22.46 -25.62 34.45
C ILE A 443 23.88 -25.28 34.91
N ASP A 444 24.57 -24.42 34.17
CA ASP A 444 25.82 -23.80 34.60
C ASP A 444 25.85 -22.29 34.26
N MET A 445 27.02 -21.66 34.44
CA MET A 445 27.19 -20.22 34.21
C MET A 445 26.86 -19.76 32.78
N TYR A 446 26.91 -20.66 31.79
CA TYR A 446 26.59 -20.36 30.39
C TYR A 446 25.14 -20.67 30.03
N TYR A 447 24.31 -21.16 30.96
CA TYR A 447 22.89 -21.43 30.70
C TYR A 447 22.18 -20.19 30.13
N ILE A 448 22.21 -19.06 30.85
CA ILE A 448 21.52 -17.85 30.38
C ILE A 448 22.16 -17.26 29.10
N PRO A 449 23.48 -17.00 29.03
CA PRO A 449 24.10 -16.44 27.83
C PRO A 449 24.04 -17.38 26.62
N GLY A 450 23.95 -18.69 26.84
CA GLY A 450 23.93 -19.71 25.80
C GLY A 450 22.54 -19.89 25.17
N THR A 451 21.46 -19.64 25.92
CA THR A 451 20.12 -20.03 25.47
C THR A 451 19.08 -18.92 25.43
N ASN A 452 19.36 -17.73 25.98
CA ASN A 452 18.43 -16.61 25.87
C ASN A 452 18.50 -16.01 24.44
N ARG A 453 17.34 -15.80 23.81
CA ARG A 453 17.22 -15.39 22.39
C ARG A 453 17.96 -14.10 22.06
N ALA A 454 17.98 -13.14 22.98
CA ALA A 454 18.71 -11.88 22.81
C ALA A 454 20.23 -12.08 22.60
N PHE A 455 20.80 -13.18 23.10
CA PHE A 455 22.21 -13.50 22.89
C PHE A 455 22.50 -14.06 21.51
N ALA A 456 21.52 -14.56 20.74
CA ALA A 456 21.77 -15.01 19.37
C ALA A 456 22.27 -13.84 18.49
N THR A 457 21.56 -12.71 18.51
CA THR A 457 21.98 -11.48 17.83
C THR A 457 23.09 -10.75 18.57
N GLY A 458 23.02 -10.68 19.90
CA GLY A 458 24.04 -10.04 20.72
C GLY A 458 25.43 -10.66 20.54
N ARG A 459 25.52 -11.97 20.33
CA ARG A 459 26.80 -12.66 20.05
C ARG A 459 27.38 -12.29 18.70
N ILE A 460 26.56 -12.08 17.68
CA ILE A 460 27.01 -11.59 16.36
C ILE A 460 27.63 -10.21 16.55
N ASN A 461 26.91 -9.27 17.18
CA ASN A 461 27.43 -7.93 17.45
C ASN A 461 28.70 -7.97 18.31
N TYR A 462 28.71 -8.78 19.37
CA TYR A 462 29.85 -8.90 20.27
C TYR A 462 31.09 -9.49 19.59
N HIS A 463 30.92 -10.52 18.76
CA HIS A 463 32.02 -11.18 18.07
C HIS A 463 32.62 -10.26 17.01
N PHE A 464 31.79 -9.70 16.12
CA PHE A 464 32.24 -8.82 15.02
C PHE A 464 32.45 -7.35 15.42
N LYS A 465 32.21 -7.00 16.69
CA LYS A 465 32.35 -5.65 17.26
C LYS A 465 31.39 -4.61 16.70
N PHE A 466 30.23 -5.05 16.20
CA PHE A 466 29.17 -4.13 15.79
C PHE A 466 28.55 -3.44 17.00
N THR A 467 28.35 -2.12 16.90
CA THR A 467 27.74 -1.32 17.97
C THR A 467 26.41 -0.70 17.57
N GLY A 468 25.84 -1.12 16.44
CA GLY A 468 24.48 -0.78 16.06
C GLY A 468 23.43 -1.62 16.81
N PRO A 469 22.15 -1.50 16.44
CA PRO A 469 21.04 -2.21 17.07
C PRO A 469 21.21 -3.73 17.00
N SER A 470 20.66 -4.42 18.00
CA SER A 470 20.62 -5.88 18.10
C SER A 470 19.23 -6.31 18.55
N TYR A 471 18.45 -6.89 17.65
CA TYR A 471 17.07 -7.28 17.93
C TYR A 471 16.80 -8.74 17.62
N ASP A 472 16.22 -9.42 18.60
CA ASP A 472 15.51 -10.69 18.40
C ASP A 472 14.01 -10.38 18.26
N ILE A 473 13.35 -11.01 17.29
CA ILE A 473 11.98 -10.70 16.90
C ILE A 473 11.17 -12.00 16.89
N ASP A 474 10.00 -11.97 17.54
CA ASP A 474 9.07 -13.09 17.55
C ASP A 474 7.69 -12.66 17.07
N THR A 475 7.37 -13.03 15.83
CA THR A 475 6.02 -12.97 15.25
C THR A 475 5.60 -14.36 14.75
N ALA A 476 6.05 -15.41 15.42
CA ALA A 476 5.87 -16.82 15.04
C ALA A 476 6.42 -17.13 13.63
N CYS A 477 5.60 -17.68 12.73
CA CYS A 477 6.03 -18.15 11.41
C CYS A 477 6.52 -17.05 10.44
N SER A 478 6.33 -15.77 10.79
CA SER A 478 6.76 -14.61 9.99
C SER A 478 7.97 -13.88 10.57
N SER A 479 8.56 -14.35 11.68
CA SER A 479 9.60 -13.64 12.45
C SER A 479 10.75 -13.14 11.59
N SER A 480 11.28 -13.95 10.67
CA SER A 480 12.37 -13.53 9.78
C SER A 480 11.98 -12.44 8.78
N PHE A 481 10.74 -12.41 8.27
CA PHE A 481 10.31 -11.29 7.43
C PHE A 481 10.01 -10.03 8.24
N ALA A 482 9.51 -10.17 9.47
CA ALA A 482 9.40 -9.05 10.39
C ALA A 482 10.79 -8.46 10.71
N ALA A 483 11.79 -9.33 10.90
CA ALA A 483 13.19 -8.94 11.09
C ALA A 483 13.77 -8.22 9.87
N ILE A 484 13.57 -8.76 8.67
CA ILE A 484 13.99 -8.11 7.42
C ILE A 484 13.28 -6.76 7.24
N GLN A 485 11.97 -6.65 7.53
CA GLN A 485 11.26 -5.38 7.45
C GLN A 485 11.84 -4.34 8.43
N LEU A 486 12.13 -4.73 9.67
CA LEU A 486 12.73 -3.81 10.64
C LEU A 486 14.15 -3.40 10.21
N ALA A 487 14.94 -4.34 9.70
CA ALA A 487 16.26 -4.07 9.15
C ALA A 487 16.21 -3.09 7.96
N CYS A 488 15.27 -3.28 7.02
CA CYS A 488 15.02 -2.35 5.92
C CYS A 488 14.61 -0.97 6.47
N THR A 489 13.75 -0.93 7.49
CA THR A 489 13.32 0.33 8.11
C THR A 489 14.49 1.07 8.73
N SER A 490 15.36 0.40 9.50
CA SER A 490 16.57 1.00 10.09
C SER A 490 17.56 1.49 9.04
N LEU A 491 17.63 0.85 7.86
CA LEU A 491 18.42 1.34 6.73
C LEU A 491 17.78 2.60 6.12
N LEU A 492 16.47 2.59 5.86
CA LEU A 492 15.76 3.72 5.25
C LEU A 492 15.72 4.95 6.16
N THR A 493 15.64 4.77 7.48
CA THR A 493 15.72 5.86 8.47
C THR A 493 17.15 6.29 8.79
N LYS A 494 18.16 5.68 8.16
CA LYS A 494 19.59 5.93 8.37
C LYS A 494 20.07 5.70 9.80
N GLU A 495 19.37 4.87 10.57
CA GLU A 495 19.86 4.36 11.85
C GLU A 495 21.09 3.48 11.65
N CYS A 496 21.05 2.63 10.62
CA CYS A 496 22.17 1.80 10.15
C CYS A 496 22.48 2.08 8.69
N ASP A 497 23.67 1.67 8.23
CA ASP A 497 24.06 1.69 6.82
C ASP A 497 24.24 0.28 6.24
N THR A 498 24.52 -0.70 7.11
CA THR A 498 24.47 -2.13 6.80
C THR A 498 23.69 -2.85 7.88
N THR A 499 22.91 -3.87 7.52
CA THR A 499 22.26 -4.74 8.49
C THR A 499 22.42 -6.20 8.13
N LEU A 500 22.54 -7.06 9.14
CA LEU A 500 22.38 -8.49 9.01
C LEU A 500 20.96 -8.83 9.45
N ALA A 501 20.19 -9.47 8.57
CA ALA A 501 18.84 -9.91 8.87
C ALA A 501 18.69 -11.41 8.65
N GLY A 502 17.96 -12.11 9.51
CA GLY A 502 17.88 -13.57 9.42
C GLY A 502 16.76 -14.21 10.22
N GLY A 503 16.81 -15.52 10.28
CA GLY A 503 15.87 -16.33 11.06
C GLY A 503 16.51 -17.64 11.49
N LEU A 504 16.13 -18.08 12.70
CA LEU A 504 16.69 -19.24 13.37
C LEU A 504 15.60 -20.26 13.70
N ASN A 505 15.79 -21.51 13.27
CA ASN A 505 14.94 -22.62 13.68
C ASN A 505 15.71 -23.94 13.68
N VAL A 506 15.86 -24.54 14.88
CA VAL A 506 16.39 -25.89 15.07
C VAL A 506 15.53 -26.59 16.12
N MET A 507 15.04 -27.78 15.78
CA MET A 507 14.16 -28.56 16.65
C MET A 507 14.95 -29.54 17.51
N THR A 508 14.89 -29.36 18.83
CA THR A 508 15.57 -30.25 19.80
C THR A 508 14.65 -30.81 20.88
N SER A 509 13.38 -30.40 20.93
CA SER A 509 12.38 -30.90 21.90
C SER A 509 11.15 -31.55 21.23
N PRO A 510 10.55 -32.60 21.83
CA PRO A 510 9.27 -33.15 21.40
C PRO A 510 8.07 -32.25 21.73
N ASP A 511 8.21 -31.26 22.63
CA ASP A 511 7.07 -30.53 23.19
C ASP A 511 6.32 -29.72 22.15
N LEU A 512 7.05 -29.02 21.26
CA LEU A 512 6.42 -28.28 20.16
C LEU A 512 5.79 -29.22 19.13
N PHE A 513 6.34 -30.43 18.92
CA PHE A 513 5.66 -31.43 18.11
C PHE A 513 4.31 -31.81 18.73
N ALA A 514 4.27 -32.05 20.04
CA ALA A 514 3.05 -32.38 20.75
C ALA A 514 2.02 -31.24 20.71
N GLY A 515 2.43 -30.02 21.07
CA GLY A 515 1.54 -28.86 21.09
C GLY A 515 0.94 -28.52 19.71
N LEU A 516 1.77 -28.51 18.66
CA LEU A 516 1.31 -28.28 17.29
C LEU A 516 0.43 -29.44 16.77
N SER A 517 0.66 -30.68 17.23
CA SER A 517 -0.21 -31.82 16.90
C SER A 517 -1.58 -31.69 17.57
N CYS A 518 -1.62 -31.33 18.86
CA CYS A 518 -2.86 -31.07 19.59
C CYS A 518 -3.69 -29.95 18.93
N ALA A 519 -3.02 -28.94 18.38
CA ALA A 519 -3.66 -27.86 17.63
C ALA A 519 -4.03 -28.22 16.17
N ASN A 520 -3.73 -29.44 15.72
CA ASN A 520 -3.94 -29.92 14.33
C ASN A 520 -3.23 -29.05 13.27
N PHE A 521 -2.06 -28.51 13.60
CA PHE A 521 -1.24 -27.78 12.63
C PHE A 521 -0.34 -28.68 11.79
N LEU A 522 0.07 -29.83 12.35
CA LEU A 522 1.01 -30.73 11.70
C LEU A 522 0.33 -31.70 10.76
N SER A 523 0.98 -31.96 9.61
CA SER A 523 0.59 -33.03 8.71
C SER A 523 0.86 -34.39 9.34
N ILE A 524 -0.15 -35.27 9.31
CA ILE A 524 -0.02 -36.68 9.71
C ILE A 524 0.64 -37.52 8.61
N THR A 525 0.66 -37.03 7.37
CA THR A 525 1.17 -37.73 6.18
C THR A 525 2.48 -37.16 5.64
N ARG A 526 3.28 -36.58 6.55
CA ARG A 526 4.75 -36.42 6.49
C ARG A 526 5.31 -35.13 5.86
N SER A 527 4.67 -34.49 4.88
CA SER A 527 5.21 -33.27 4.24
C SER A 527 4.18 -32.18 3.94
N CYS A 528 4.66 -30.97 3.61
CA CYS A 528 3.80 -29.86 3.23
C CYS A 528 3.27 -30.03 1.80
N LYS A 529 2.05 -30.56 1.67
CA LYS A 529 1.41 -30.82 0.36
C LYS A 529 0.73 -29.57 -0.22
N THR A 530 1.49 -28.49 -0.38
CA THR A 530 0.98 -27.21 -0.88
C THR A 530 0.41 -27.37 -2.29
N PHE A 531 -0.79 -26.82 -2.52
CA PHE A 531 -1.62 -26.99 -3.73
C PHE A 531 -2.16 -28.42 -3.99
N GLY A 532 -1.74 -29.43 -3.22
CA GLY A 532 -2.19 -30.80 -3.38
C GLY A 532 -3.59 -31.05 -2.79
N ASP A 533 -4.37 -31.90 -3.45
CA ASP A 533 -5.58 -32.47 -2.87
C ASP A 533 -5.18 -33.43 -1.73
N GLY A 534 -5.76 -33.24 -0.55
CA GLY A 534 -5.34 -33.94 0.67
C GLY A 534 -4.31 -33.21 1.54
N ALA A 535 -4.04 -31.93 1.32
CA ALA A 535 -3.23 -31.10 2.22
C ALA A 535 -3.83 -31.05 3.65
N ASP A 536 -3.09 -31.52 4.67
CA ASP A 536 -3.60 -31.82 6.02
C ASP A 536 -2.83 -31.09 7.14
N GLY A 537 -1.93 -30.17 6.80
CA GLY A 537 -1.05 -29.49 7.75
C GLY A 537 0.36 -29.29 7.20
N PHE A 538 1.24 -28.71 8.01
CA PHE A 538 2.65 -28.55 7.64
C PHE A 538 3.55 -29.59 8.33
N CYS A 539 4.71 -29.85 7.74
CA CYS A 539 5.80 -30.58 8.38
C CYS A 539 6.80 -29.56 8.93
N ARG A 540 7.30 -29.73 10.16
CA ARG A 540 8.29 -28.79 10.74
C ARG A 540 9.66 -28.94 10.06
N GLY A 541 10.44 -27.87 9.98
CA GLY A 541 11.75 -27.86 9.32
C GLY A 541 12.82 -27.10 10.10
N ASP A 542 14.02 -27.68 10.21
CA ASP A 542 15.22 -26.96 10.66
C ASP A 542 15.75 -26.13 9.51
N VAL A 543 15.86 -24.82 9.71
CA VAL A 543 16.55 -23.95 8.78
C VAL A 543 17.09 -22.72 9.50
N VAL A 544 18.28 -22.29 9.08
CA VAL A 544 18.92 -21.05 9.54
C VAL A 544 19.33 -20.27 8.30
N GLY A 545 19.06 -18.97 8.27
CA GLY A 545 19.40 -18.11 7.13
C GLY A 545 19.76 -16.71 7.56
N THR A 546 20.73 -16.12 6.87
CA THR A 546 21.18 -14.73 7.06
C THR A 546 21.33 -14.05 5.71
N VAL A 547 20.92 -12.78 5.63
CA VAL A 547 21.16 -11.88 4.51
C VAL A 547 21.82 -10.58 5.00
N VAL A 548 22.71 -10.02 4.18
CA VAL A 548 23.33 -8.72 4.41
C VAL A 548 22.64 -7.70 3.52
N LEU A 549 22.12 -6.64 4.14
CA LEU A 549 21.32 -5.59 3.50
C LEU A 549 22.02 -4.24 3.62
N LYS A 550 21.98 -3.46 2.53
CA LYS A 550 22.42 -2.05 2.50
C LYS A 550 21.41 -1.23 1.72
N ARG A 551 21.39 0.09 1.88
CA ARG A 551 20.70 0.94 0.89
C ARG A 551 21.41 0.75 -0.45
N LEU A 552 20.66 0.77 -1.55
CA LEU A 552 21.23 0.54 -2.89
C LEU A 552 22.33 1.56 -3.21
N GLU A 553 22.17 2.82 -2.76
CA GLU A 553 23.18 3.88 -2.90
C GLU A 553 24.48 3.62 -2.13
N ASP A 554 24.46 2.78 -1.09
CA ASP A 554 25.66 2.43 -0.31
C ASP A 554 26.33 1.14 -0.81
N ALA A 555 25.75 0.51 -1.84
CA ALA A 555 26.14 -0.79 -2.37
C ALA A 555 26.93 -0.70 -3.69
N ASP A 556 27.40 0.49 -4.09
CA ASP A 556 28.08 0.73 -5.39
C ASP A 556 29.32 -0.14 -5.64
N ASN A 557 29.98 -0.61 -4.57
CA ASN A 557 31.17 -1.45 -4.65
C ASN A 557 30.91 -2.90 -4.19
N ASP A 558 29.66 -3.25 -3.91
CA ASP A 558 29.26 -4.59 -3.49
C ASP A 558 28.68 -5.38 -4.67
N GLN A 559 28.73 -6.70 -4.60
CA GLN A 559 27.97 -7.55 -5.52
C GLN A 559 26.49 -7.55 -5.10
N ILE A 560 25.64 -6.88 -5.86
CA ILE A 560 24.20 -6.87 -5.60
C ILE A 560 23.58 -8.19 -6.10
N LEU A 561 23.04 -8.99 -5.19
CA LEU A 561 22.39 -10.27 -5.48
C LEU A 561 20.93 -10.07 -5.91
N ALA A 562 20.24 -9.13 -5.26
CA ALA A 562 18.86 -8.72 -5.56
C ALA A 562 18.55 -7.37 -4.90
N VAL A 563 17.41 -6.78 -5.26
CA VAL A 563 16.94 -5.50 -4.70
C VAL A 563 15.54 -5.69 -4.09
N VAL A 564 15.39 -5.32 -2.83
CA VAL A 564 14.12 -5.23 -2.13
C VAL A 564 13.53 -3.83 -2.38
N LEU A 565 12.44 -3.78 -3.14
CA LEU A 565 11.75 -2.52 -3.46
C LEU A 565 10.89 -2.01 -2.32
N GLY A 566 10.34 -2.91 -1.50
CA GLY A 566 9.49 -2.57 -0.37
C GLY A 566 9.20 -3.78 0.51
N THR A 567 8.71 -3.51 1.72
CA THR A 567 8.26 -4.51 2.70
C THR A 567 7.05 -3.97 3.43
N ALA A 568 6.10 -4.83 3.77
CA ALA A 568 4.94 -4.43 4.55
C ALA A 568 4.50 -5.56 5.50
N THR A 569 3.84 -5.16 6.59
CA THR A 569 3.19 -6.06 7.56
C THR A 569 1.82 -5.49 7.93
N ASN A 570 0.86 -6.37 8.22
CA ASN A 570 -0.42 -6.06 8.86
C ASN A 570 -0.85 -7.25 9.75
N HIS A 571 -2.09 -7.22 10.24
CA HIS A 571 -2.63 -8.27 11.10
C HIS A 571 -4.00 -8.73 10.59
N SER A 572 -4.31 -10.02 10.75
CA SER A 572 -5.61 -10.61 10.37
C SER A 572 -6.63 -10.45 11.52
N SER A 573 -6.95 -9.21 11.92
CA SER A 573 -7.83 -8.94 13.08
C SER A 573 -9.25 -9.47 12.89
N GLU A 574 -9.73 -9.45 11.65
CA GLU A 574 -11.08 -9.89 11.27
C GLU A 574 -11.16 -11.40 10.97
N ALA A 575 -10.12 -12.17 11.30
CA ALA A 575 -10.15 -13.62 11.16
C ALA A 575 -11.16 -14.25 12.12
N VAL A 576 -11.82 -15.32 11.66
CA VAL A 576 -12.80 -16.09 12.47
C VAL A 576 -12.19 -16.74 13.72
N SER A 577 -10.87 -16.87 13.78
CA SER A 577 -10.11 -17.40 14.92
C SER A 577 -8.70 -16.86 14.87
N ILE A 578 -8.05 -16.71 16.03
CA ILE A 578 -6.68 -16.19 16.18
C ILE A 578 -5.64 -16.95 15.35
N THR A 579 -5.92 -18.21 14.97
CA THR A 579 -5.00 -19.06 14.20
C THR A 579 -5.38 -19.23 12.72
N ARG A 580 -6.52 -18.65 12.28
CA ARG A 580 -7.00 -18.76 10.90
C ARG A 580 -6.53 -17.57 10.07
N PRO A 581 -6.07 -17.76 8.82
CA PRO A 581 -5.72 -16.64 7.96
C PRO A 581 -6.96 -15.91 7.45
N HIS A 582 -6.79 -14.64 7.07
CA HIS A 582 -7.85 -13.78 6.55
C HIS A 582 -7.49 -13.22 5.16
N GLY A 583 -8.24 -13.60 4.13
CA GLY A 583 -7.96 -13.25 2.73
C GLY A 583 -7.94 -11.75 2.46
N PRO A 584 -8.96 -10.97 2.87
CA PRO A 584 -8.96 -9.52 2.68
C PRO A 584 -7.76 -8.81 3.33
N ALA A 585 -7.26 -9.32 4.47
CA ALA A 585 -6.05 -8.78 5.08
C ALA A 585 -4.80 -9.06 4.22
N GLN A 586 -4.69 -10.24 3.60
CA GLN A 586 -3.61 -10.56 2.66
C GLN A 586 -3.70 -9.69 1.40
N GLU A 587 -4.88 -9.51 0.83
CA GLU A 587 -5.08 -8.64 -0.35
C GLU A 587 -4.71 -7.18 -0.05
N SER A 588 -5.16 -6.65 1.09
CA SER A 588 -4.80 -5.31 1.56
C SER A 588 -3.27 -5.16 1.71
N LEU A 589 -2.60 -6.20 2.24
CA LEU A 589 -1.14 -6.21 2.35
C LEU A 589 -0.46 -6.14 0.98
N TYR A 590 -0.92 -6.95 0.02
CA TYR A 590 -0.37 -6.99 -1.34
C TYR A 590 -0.60 -5.66 -2.09
N ARG A 591 -1.80 -5.07 -1.98
CA ARG A 591 -2.07 -3.75 -2.58
C ARG A 591 -1.25 -2.64 -1.92
N LYS A 592 -1.07 -2.70 -0.59
CA LYS A 592 -0.24 -1.75 0.14
C LYS A 592 1.20 -1.76 -0.38
N ILE A 593 1.81 -2.93 -0.55
CA ILE A 593 3.20 -3.00 -1.04
C ILE A 593 3.33 -2.60 -2.51
N LEU A 594 2.36 -2.95 -3.38
CA LEU A 594 2.34 -2.48 -4.77
C LEU A 594 2.24 -0.95 -4.85
N ASN A 595 1.33 -0.35 -4.06
CA ASN A 595 1.19 1.11 -3.99
C ASN A 595 2.43 1.80 -3.40
N GLN A 596 3.09 1.19 -2.42
CA GLN A 596 4.31 1.72 -1.82
C GLN A 596 5.50 1.70 -2.80
N THR A 597 5.57 0.67 -3.64
CA THR A 597 6.70 0.44 -4.55
C THR A 597 6.48 1.03 -5.94
N GLY A 598 5.22 1.34 -6.29
CA GLY A 598 4.82 1.75 -7.64
C GLY A 598 4.99 0.63 -8.68
N VAL A 599 5.02 -0.63 -8.24
CA VAL A 599 5.09 -1.81 -9.13
C VAL A 599 3.70 -2.14 -9.63
N ASP A 600 3.55 -2.34 -10.94
CA ASP A 600 2.30 -2.83 -11.49
C ASP A 600 2.15 -4.33 -11.15
N PRO A 601 1.01 -4.80 -10.63
CA PRO A 601 0.78 -6.23 -10.42
C PRO A 601 0.99 -7.11 -11.68
N VAL A 602 0.91 -6.56 -12.90
CA VAL A 602 1.23 -7.32 -14.13
C VAL A 602 2.73 -7.58 -14.31
N ASP A 603 3.60 -6.77 -13.70
CA ASP A 603 5.05 -6.92 -13.78
C ASP A 603 5.58 -8.03 -12.86
N VAL A 604 4.75 -8.52 -11.93
CA VAL A 604 5.10 -9.63 -11.04
C VAL A 604 5.00 -10.96 -11.81
N SER A 605 6.14 -11.63 -11.96
CA SER A 605 6.27 -12.90 -12.69
C SER A 605 6.32 -14.14 -11.80
N TYR A 606 6.69 -13.98 -10.53
CA TYR A 606 6.80 -15.07 -9.56
C TYR A 606 6.32 -14.64 -8.16
N VAL A 607 5.59 -15.52 -7.48
CA VAL A 607 5.22 -15.36 -6.07
C VAL A 607 5.64 -16.60 -5.28
N GLU A 608 6.58 -16.39 -4.36
CA GLU A 608 6.90 -17.35 -3.32
C GLU A 608 5.86 -17.24 -2.20
N MET A 609 4.93 -18.19 -2.17
CA MET A 609 3.82 -18.21 -1.22
C MET A 609 4.26 -18.65 0.16
N HIS A 610 3.49 -18.27 1.18
CA HIS A 610 3.60 -18.86 2.50
C HIS A 610 3.32 -20.36 2.44
N GLY A 611 2.22 -20.79 1.79
CA GLY A 611 2.06 -22.16 1.30
C GLY A 611 2.30 -23.26 2.34
N THR A 612 1.54 -23.27 3.43
CA THR A 612 1.72 -24.23 4.55
C THR A 612 1.14 -25.62 4.33
N GLY A 613 0.59 -25.92 3.15
CA GLY A 613 -0.04 -27.23 2.92
C GLY A 613 -1.30 -27.46 3.77
N THR A 614 -2.02 -26.39 4.14
CA THR A 614 -3.35 -26.49 4.76
C THR A 614 -4.42 -26.27 3.70
N GLN A 615 -5.49 -27.08 3.71
CA GLN A 615 -6.59 -26.93 2.75
C GLN A 615 -7.25 -25.54 2.80
N ALA A 616 -7.49 -25.02 4.01
CA ALA A 616 -8.14 -23.72 4.17
C ALA A 616 -7.17 -22.55 3.92
N GLY A 617 -5.95 -22.61 4.47
CA GLY A 617 -4.98 -21.53 4.30
C GLY A 617 -4.50 -21.40 2.86
N GLY A 618 -4.24 -22.53 2.18
CA GLY A 618 -3.81 -22.53 0.78
C GLY A 618 -4.87 -22.01 -0.18
N GLY A 619 -6.16 -22.29 0.08
CA GLY A 619 -7.26 -21.74 -0.71
C GLY A 619 -7.41 -20.23 -0.53
N THR A 620 -7.35 -19.75 0.71
CA THR A 620 -7.42 -18.31 1.02
C THR A 620 -6.26 -17.55 0.37
N GLU A 621 -5.03 -18.04 0.53
CA GLU A 621 -3.84 -17.36 -0.02
C GLU A 621 -3.84 -17.32 -1.55
N MET A 622 -4.21 -18.43 -2.20
CA MET A 622 -4.35 -18.49 -3.66
C MET A 622 -5.38 -17.46 -4.16
N LYS A 623 -6.52 -17.36 -3.50
CA LYS A 623 -7.57 -16.38 -3.83
C LYS A 623 -7.05 -14.94 -3.70
N SER A 624 -6.35 -14.64 -2.62
CA SER A 624 -5.81 -13.30 -2.39
C SER A 624 -4.75 -12.91 -3.42
N ILE A 625 -3.91 -13.85 -3.86
CA ILE A 625 -2.93 -13.61 -4.92
C ILE A 625 -3.62 -13.39 -6.27
N THR A 626 -4.57 -14.26 -6.64
CA THR A 626 -5.28 -14.13 -7.92
C THR A 626 -6.06 -12.82 -8.02
N ASN A 627 -6.73 -12.41 -6.94
CA ASN A 627 -7.45 -11.13 -6.83
C ASN A 627 -6.57 -9.88 -6.95
N VAL A 628 -5.25 -9.99 -6.81
CA VAL A 628 -4.33 -8.84 -6.86
C VAL A 628 -3.43 -8.89 -8.09
N PHE A 629 -2.79 -10.04 -8.36
CA PHE A 629 -1.76 -10.18 -9.38
C PHE A 629 -2.25 -10.79 -10.70
N ALA A 630 -3.44 -11.40 -10.71
CA ALA A 630 -4.01 -12.10 -11.88
C ALA A 630 -5.44 -11.61 -12.23
N LEU A 631 -5.66 -10.30 -12.21
CA LEU A 631 -6.93 -9.64 -12.55
C LEU A 631 -7.35 -9.91 -14.01
N ARG A 632 -8.04 -11.03 -14.24
CA ARG A 632 -8.52 -11.45 -15.57
C ARG A 632 -9.51 -10.48 -16.20
N ASP A 633 -10.33 -9.82 -15.39
CA ASP A 633 -11.49 -9.06 -15.88
C ASP A 633 -11.15 -7.66 -16.43
N GLN A 634 -9.89 -7.23 -16.39
CA GLN A 634 -9.48 -5.90 -16.89
C GLN A 634 -8.66 -5.94 -18.18
N GLY A 635 -8.41 -7.12 -18.78
CA GLY A 635 -7.63 -7.24 -20.03
C GLY A 635 -6.18 -6.70 -19.95
N ARG A 636 -5.66 -6.45 -18.74
CA ARG A 636 -4.34 -5.84 -18.52
C ARG A 636 -3.17 -6.81 -18.67
N ARG A 637 -3.38 -8.10 -18.37
CA ARG A 637 -2.36 -9.15 -18.49
C ARG A 637 -2.60 -9.96 -19.76
N GLN A 638 -1.60 -10.01 -20.63
CA GLN A 638 -1.68 -10.77 -21.88
C GLN A 638 -1.65 -12.28 -21.61
N PRO A 639 -2.24 -13.14 -22.47
CA PRO A 639 -2.27 -14.58 -22.26
C PRO A 639 -0.88 -15.26 -22.13
N ASP A 640 0.16 -14.65 -22.68
CA ASP A 640 1.56 -15.10 -22.63
C ASP A 640 2.33 -14.57 -21.40
N GLN A 641 1.78 -13.58 -20.69
CA GLN A 641 2.35 -13.07 -19.44
C GLN A 641 1.89 -13.92 -18.25
N LEU A 642 2.54 -15.06 -18.06
CA LEU A 642 2.25 -15.97 -16.95
C LEU A 642 2.75 -15.42 -15.60
N ILE A 643 2.04 -15.78 -14.53
CA ILE A 643 2.53 -15.65 -13.16
C ILE A 643 2.77 -17.04 -12.59
N HIS A 644 3.98 -17.25 -12.06
CA HIS A 644 4.39 -18.52 -11.48
C HIS A 644 4.26 -18.48 -9.97
N LEU A 645 3.77 -19.57 -9.37
CA LEU A 645 3.59 -19.68 -7.93
C LEU A 645 4.41 -20.87 -7.41
N GLY A 646 5.01 -20.71 -6.24
CA GLY A 646 5.76 -21.79 -5.58
C GLY A 646 5.72 -21.66 -4.07
N ALA A 647 6.08 -22.75 -3.38
CA ALA A 647 6.26 -22.73 -1.93
C ALA A 647 7.40 -23.68 -1.52
N LEU A 648 8.50 -23.12 -1.01
CA LEU A 648 9.68 -23.84 -0.56
C LEU A 648 9.38 -24.87 0.54
N LYS A 649 8.31 -24.65 1.32
CA LYS A 649 7.93 -25.55 2.42
C LYS A 649 7.63 -26.98 1.95
N SER A 650 7.29 -27.16 0.68
CA SER A 650 7.08 -28.49 0.10
C SER A 650 8.37 -29.31 -0.05
N ASN A 651 9.53 -28.65 -0.14
CA ASN A 651 10.83 -29.32 -0.21
C ASN A 651 11.43 -29.56 1.18
N ILE A 652 11.46 -28.51 2.01
CA ILE A 652 12.27 -28.50 3.25
C ILE A 652 11.44 -28.35 4.52
N GLY A 653 10.12 -28.49 4.44
CA GLY A 653 9.23 -28.26 5.57
C GLY A 653 9.10 -26.78 5.94
N HIS A 654 8.34 -26.53 7.00
CA HIS A 654 8.10 -25.20 7.53
C HIS A 654 9.21 -24.84 8.52
N GLY A 655 10.10 -23.94 8.09
CA GLY A 655 11.17 -23.36 8.91
C GLY A 655 10.73 -22.42 10.03
N GLU A 656 9.46 -22.44 10.43
CA GLU A 656 8.83 -21.58 11.46
C GLU A 656 9.35 -20.13 11.41
N ALA A 657 10.09 -19.66 12.42
CA ALA A 657 10.63 -18.31 12.50
C ALA A 657 11.51 -17.93 11.29
N SER A 658 12.22 -18.90 10.72
CA SER A 658 13.12 -18.74 9.58
C SER A 658 12.44 -18.86 8.22
N ALA A 659 11.14 -19.16 8.16
CA ALA A 659 10.47 -19.49 6.90
C ALA A 659 10.55 -18.37 5.85
N GLY A 660 10.55 -17.10 6.28
CA GLY A 660 10.64 -15.95 5.39
C GLY A 660 12.02 -15.81 4.73
N VAL A 661 13.09 -15.78 5.53
CA VAL A 661 14.45 -15.57 4.99
C VAL A 661 14.89 -16.69 4.05
N VAL A 662 14.51 -17.95 4.30
CA VAL A 662 14.88 -19.05 3.40
C VAL A 662 14.09 -19.04 2.08
N SER A 663 12.83 -18.62 2.13
CA SER A 663 12.03 -18.35 0.93
C SER A 663 12.61 -17.18 0.11
N LEU A 664 13.14 -16.15 0.78
CA LEU A 664 13.88 -15.06 0.12
C LEU A 664 15.16 -15.59 -0.53
N ILE A 665 15.99 -16.35 0.18
CA ILE A 665 17.23 -16.94 -0.35
C ILE A 665 16.94 -17.81 -1.59
N LYS A 666 15.93 -18.68 -1.53
CA LYS A 666 15.49 -19.45 -2.72
C LYS A 666 15.19 -18.52 -3.90
N THR A 667 14.43 -17.46 -3.66
CA THR A 667 14.01 -16.52 -4.70
C THR A 667 15.21 -15.81 -5.33
N VAL A 668 16.17 -15.37 -4.52
CA VAL A 668 17.42 -14.76 -5.01
C VAL A 668 18.24 -15.75 -5.84
N ILE A 669 18.40 -16.99 -5.37
CA ILE A 669 19.10 -18.04 -6.14
C ILE A 669 18.39 -18.31 -7.47
N MET A 670 17.06 -18.39 -7.48
CA MET A 670 16.27 -18.55 -8.71
C MET A 670 16.50 -17.41 -9.71
N MET A 671 16.59 -16.16 -9.23
CA MET A 671 16.94 -15.01 -10.08
C MET A 671 18.35 -15.15 -10.65
N GLN A 672 19.35 -15.47 -9.82
CA GLN A 672 20.74 -15.65 -10.24
C GLN A 672 20.91 -16.77 -11.26
N LYS A 673 20.13 -17.85 -11.12
CA LYS A 673 20.14 -19.01 -12.03
C LYS A 673 19.17 -18.84 -13.20
N SER A 674 18.37 -17.77 -13.23
CA SER A 674 17.32 -17.51 -14.21
C SER A 674 16.41 -18.72 -14.43
N ALA A 675 16.03 -19.40 -13.35
CA ALA A 675 15.30 -20.65 -13.40
C ALA A 675 14.28 -20.75 -12.26
N ILE A 676 13.11 -21.31 -12.56
CA ILE A 676 12.06 -21.60 -11.58
C ILE A 676 12.17 -23.07 -11.19
N THR A 677 12.31 -23.34 -9.88
CA THR A 677 12.38 -24.70 -9.33
C THR A 677 11.02 -25.38 -9.40
N ALA A 678 10.98 -26.69 -9.63
CA ALA A 678 9.73 -27.44 -9.63
C ALA A 678 9.02 -27.40 -8.28
N HIS A 679 7.68 -27.45 -8.32
CA HIS A 679 6.84 -27.49 -7.12
C HIS A 679 6.47 -28.92 -6.74
N VAL A 680 6.98 -29.39 -5.60
CA VAL A 680 6.87 -30.80 -5.19
C VAL A 680 5.71 -31.09 -4.23
N GLY A 681 4.88 -30.07 -3.94
CA GLY A 681 3.77 -30.17 -2.98
C GLY A 681 2.53 -30.89 -3.52
N ILE A 682 2.39 -30.98 -4.85
CA ILE A 682 1.28 -31.69 -5.49
C ILE A 682 1.67 -33.17 -5.64
N LYS A 683 1.18 -34.03 -4.75
CA LYS A 683 1.56 -35.46 -4.72
C LYS A 683 0.69 -36.35 -5.60
N THR A 684 -0.57 -35.98 -5.79
CA THR A 684 -1.56 -36.79 -6.55
C THR A 684 -2.28 -35.91 -7.56
N THR A 685 -3.18 -35.06 -7.08
CA THR A 685 -3.99 -34.13 -7.86
C THR A 685 -3.91 -32.75 -7.25
N MET A 686 -4.18 -31.72 -8.05
CA MET A 686 -4.27 -30.35 -7.56
C MET A 686 -5.58 -30.15 -6.80
N ASN A 687 -5.54 -29.35 -5.74
CA ASN A 687 -6.71 -29.01 -4.94
C ASN A 687 -7.69 -28.17 -5.76
N LYS A 688 -8.89 -28.69 -6.02
CA LYS A 688 -9.93 -28.00 -6.81
C LYS A 688 -10.39 -26.68 -6.19
N ARG A 689 -10.29 -26.51 -4.86
CA ARG A 689 -10.59 -25.23 -4.20
C ARG A 689 -9.55 -24.15 -4.51
N SER A 690 -8.35 -24.54 -4.92
CA SER A 690 -7.33 -23.64 -5.46
C SER A 690 -7.54 -23.32 -6.95
N LEU A 691 -8.49 -24.00 -7.64
CA LEU A 691 -8.80 -23.86 -9.07
C LEU A 691 -10.17 -23.20 -9.34
N MET A 692 -11.09 -23.16 -8.37
CA MET A 692 -12.41 -22.51 -8.51
C MET A 692 -12.36 -20.98 -8.31
N THR A 693 -11.16 -20.43 -8.23
CA THR A 693 -10.82 -19.00 -8.23
C THR A 693 -10.13 -18.70 -9.56
#